data_AF-A0A8C1J3K2-F1
#
_entry.id   AF-A0A8C1J3K2-F1
#
_cell.length_a   1.000
_cell.length_b   1.000
_cell.length_c   1.000
_cell.angle_alpha   90.00
_cell.angle_beta   90.00
_cell.angle_gamma   90.00
#
_symmetry.space_group_name_H-M   'P 1'
#
loop_
_entity.id
_entity.type
_entity.pdbx_description
1 polymer ?
#
loop_
_entity_poly.entity_id
_entity_poly.type
_entity_poly.pdbx_seq_one_letter_code
_entity_poly.pdbx_strand_id
1 'polypeptide(L)'
;MFVGTVMRKIKSRTWKKQRYFRLQEDCMTIWYKSKKAGNAHSTLFLKIIISWFRYLIGAGAKLCWKVTLHKLDHSFPLNAISRWICDWFKKADKNRDGQMNFKEVRNLLKMMNVDMNEHHALRLFTMADKSQSGTLEDDEFVLFYKMLTQREDVLRVFQEYSSDGQKLMLQDLKDFLREEQLHEDGVQQYALKLIERYEPSDTAKMLQAMTFDGFLMYLSSSEGSIFNPNMVDLYQDMTQPLCHYFISSSHNTYLLEDQIRGHSSVEGYIRALKRGCRCVEVDCWDGPNGEPIVYHGHTFTSKIFFKDVVTVLGNYAFKASQYPVILSIENHCSVEQQKVMAQHLTQILGDKLLKSPLDGKIPIGLPSPEDLKGKILLKGKKIGGLENCMNGVVDDPLMGEVSDEEDTAEIDDDHHRNDSIRHRKSKQRLSKELSDCVVYCKSVHFSSFKHSQIHSKFYEISSFTESKTRKHIREAGSEFVLHNARQLSRVYPSGLRTDSSNFNPQDMWNAGCQIVALNFQTAGVEMDLNDGLFSQNGHCGYILKPTFMRNTDERFDPENPQNRDGYKPLSLSVQVISGQQLPKVNIKEGSIIDPLVRVEIHGVPLDQAKQETRYIDNNGFNPVWHDTLQFTIHVPELALVRFVVEDYDKTSKNDFVGQFTLPFICIQPGYRHIHLLSKDGTSIPPSSLFVHVRITKLM
;
A
#
# COMPACT_ATOMS: atom_id res chain seq x y z
N MET A 1 -11.55 20.68 18.44
CA MET A 1 -12.57 19.66 18.07
C MET A 1 -13.44 19.23 19.24
N PHE A 2 -12.95 19.27 20.48
CA PHE A 2 -13.74 18.99 21.68
C PHE A 2 -14.90 19.96 21.93
N VAL A 3 -14.82 21.21 21.45
CA VAL A 3 -15.94 22.16 21.50
C VAL A 3 -17.06 21.70 20.55
N GLY A 4 -16.71 21.18 19.37
CA GLY A 4 -17.62 20.71 18.33
C GLY A 4 -17.90 21.75 17.23
N THR A 5 -18.51 21.32 16.13
CA THR A 5 -18.79 22.16 14.96
C THR A 5 -20.02 21.64 14.20
N VAL A 6 -20.83 22.56 13.65
CA VAL A 6 -21.95 22.19 12.78
C VAL A 6 -21.43 21.91 11.36
N MET A 7 -21.73 20.73 10.82
CA MET A 7 -21.44 20.36 9.44
C MET A 7 -22.70 19.86 8.73
N ARG A 8 -22.78 20.07 7.41
CA ARG A 8 -23.92 19.63 6.59
C ARG A 8 -23.65 18.24 6.02
N LYS A 9 -24.39 17.22 6.47
CA LYS A 9 -24.34 15.83 5.98
C LYS A 9 -25.23 15.67 4.74
N ILE A 10 -24.66 15.10 3.68
CA ILE A 10 -25.29 14.90 2.37
C ILE A 10 -25.34 13.39 2.11
N LYS A 11 -26.52 12.82 1.92
CA LYS A 11 -26.67 11.40 1.53
C LYS A 11 -27.06 11.23 0.06
N SER A 12 -27.70 12.24 -0.52
CA SER A 12 -28.11 12.30 -1.92
C SER A 12 -28.28 13.75 -2.33
N ARG A 13 -28.58 14.02 -3.62
CA ARG A 13 -28.90 15.37 -4.11
C ARG A 13 -30.05 16.03 -3.33
N THR A 14 -31.03 15.24 -2.91
CA THR A 14 -32.24 15.69 -2.19
C THR A 14 -32.12 15.59 -0.67
N TRP A 15 -31.24 14.74 -0.14
CA TRP A 15 -31.05 14.58 1.31
C TRP A 15 -29.82 15.33 1.81
N LYS A 16 -30.05 16.48 2.46
CA LYS A 16 -29.03 17.30 3.11
C LYS A 16 -29.52 17.69 4.51
N LYS A 17 -28.75 17.43 5.57
CA LYS A 17 -29.12 17.83 6.95
C LYS A 17 -27.92 18.38 7.71
N GLN A 18 -28.14 19.47 8.45
CA GLN A 18 -27.15 19.97 9.41
C GLN A 18 -27.07 19.05 10.64
N ARG A 19 -25.84 18.82 11.10
CA ARG A 19 -25.52 17.96 12.23
C ARG A 19 -24.38 18.61 13.01
N TYR A 20 -24.48 18.59 14.33
CA TYR A 20 -23.38 18.99 15.20
C TYR A 20 -22.46 17.79 15.41
N PHE A 21 -21.17 17.97 15.22
CA PHE A 21 -20.14 16.95 15.42
C PHE A 21 -19.15 17.43 16.47
N ARG A 22 -18.72 16.55 17.38
CA ARG A 22 -17.76 16.85 18.43
C ARG A 22 -16.82 15.67 18.61
N LEU A 23 -15.51 15.90 18.60
CA LEU A 23 -14.53 14.87 18.94
C LEU A 23 -14.66 14.61 20.44
N GLN A 24 -14.78 13.35 20.83
CA GLN A 24 -14.82 12.98 22.24
C GLN A 24 -13.39 12.97 22.79
N GLU A 25 -13.26 13.07 24.11
CA GLU A 25 -11.99 13.11 24.83
C GLU A 25 -11.14 11.84 24.67
N ASP A 26 -11.63 10.82 23.94
CA ASP A 26 -10.87 9.64 23.52
C ASP A 26 -9.98 9.89 22.30
N CYS A 27 -10.12 11.04 21.63
CA CYS A 27 -9.45 11.34 20.36
C CYS A 27 -9.73 10.31 19.24
N MET A 28 -10.68 9.39 19.45
CA MET A 28 -10.92 8.19 18.63
C MET A 28 -12.38 8.04 18.25
N THR A 29 -13.30 8.80 18.83
CA THR A 29 -14.71 8.80 18.44
C THR A 29 -15.25 10.21 18.31
N ILE A 30 -16.19 10.38 17.39
CA ILE A 30 -16.88 11.65 17.18
C ILE A 30 -18.35 11.43 17.47
N TRP A 31 -18.84 12.24 18.41
CA TRP A 31 -20.22 12.37 18.75
C TRP A 31 -20.96 13.20 17.70
N TYR A 32 -22.16 12.79 17.31
CA TYR A 32 -23.05 13.66 16.54
C TYR A 32 -24.52 13.55 16.94
N LYS A 33 -25.23 14.69 16.84
CA LYS A 33 -26.66 14.76 17.18
C LYS A 33 -27.52 14.17 16.06
N SER A 34 -28.19 13.04 16.30
CA SER A 34 -29.10 12.38 15.36
C SER A 34 -30.57 12.61 15.75
N LYS A 35 -31.48 12.71 14.77
CA LYS A 35 -32.94 12.83 15.01
C LYS A 35 -33.69 11.56 14.56
N LYS A 36 -33.09 10.38 14.68
CA LYS A 36 -33.78 9.11 14.33
C LYS A 36 -34.52 8.63 15.58
N ALA A 37 -35.79 8.24 15.44
CA ALA A 37 -36.60 7.74 16.54
C ALA A 37 -35.89 6.53 17.20
N GLY A 38 -35.64 6.62 18.50
CA GLY A 38 -34.97 5.59 19.30
C GLY A 38 -33.55 5.92 19.79
N ASN A 39 -32.86 6.94 19.25
CA ASN A 39 -31.60 7.45 19.82
C ASN A 39 -31.36 8.93 19.47
N ALA A 40 -31.30 9.80 20.49
CA ALA A 40 -31.15 11.26 20.34
C ALA A 40 -29.72 11.71 19.92
N HIS A 41 -28.76 10.78 19.96
CA HIS A 41 -27.36 10.99 19.63
C HIS A 41 -26.74 9.68 19.15
N SER A 42 -25.60 9.77 18.47
CA SER A 42 -24.85 8.59 18.03
C SER A 42 -23.35 8.90 18.07
N THR A 43 -22.56 7.90 18.48
CA THR A 43 -21.11 7.96 18.56
C THR A 43 -20.54 7.03 17.49
N LEU A 44 -19.49 7.46 16.80
CA LEU A 44 -18.88 6.74 15.69
C LEU A 44 -17.36 6.78 15.84
N PHE A 45 -16.70 5.65 15.59
CA PHE A 45 -15.24 5.57 15.54
C PHE A 45 -14.64 6.48 14.46
N LEU A 46 -13.48 7.04 14.77
CA LEU A 46 -12.71 7.97 13.94
C LEU A 46 -12.57 7.45 12.50
N LYS A 47 -12.24 6.16 12.38
CA LYS A 47 -11.98 5.48 11.11
C LYS A 47 -13.23 5.41 10.23
N ILE A 48 -14.42 5.22 10.83
CA ILE A 48 -15.70 5.22 10.10
C ILE A 48 -16.04 6.62 9.58
N ILE A 49 -15.66 7.68 10.31
CA ILE A 49 -15.97 9.06 9.91
C ILE A 49 -15.02 9.60 8.84
N ILE A 50 -13.76 9.16 8.81
CA ILE A 50 -12.82 9.50 7.73
C ILE A 50 -13.42 9.11 6.37
N SER A 51 -14.10 7.97 6.28
CA SER A 51 -14.88 7.56 5.11
C SER A 51 -16.12 8.45 4.86
N TRP A 52 -16.78 8.93 5.91
CA TRP A 52 -17.97 9.80 5.81
C TRP A 52 -17.66 11.26 5.46
N PHE A 53 -16.41 11.73 5.57
CA PHE A 53 -16.03 13.12 5.26
C PHE A 53 -16.28 13.50 3.79
N ARG A 54 -16.41 12.52 2.88
CA ARG A 54 -16.89 12.72 1.50
C ARG A 54 -18.28 13.36 1.43
N TYR A 55 -19.09 13.16 2.47
CA TYR A 55 -20.50 13.55 2.55
C TYR A 55 -20.75 14.79 3.44
N LEU A 56 -19.72 15.49 3.89
CA LEU A 56 -19.84 16.67 4.78
C LEU A 56 -19.35 17.97 4.12
N ILE A 57 -20.12 19.06 4.23
CA ILE A 57 -19.76 20.42 3.76
C ILE A 57 -19.71 21.42 4.93
N GLY A 58 -18.60 22.18 5.01
CA GLY A 58 -18.37 23.34 5.89
C GLY A 58 -17.02 23.99 5.57
N ALA A 59 -17.00 25.29 5.25
CA ALA A 59 -15.77 26.02 4.91
C ALA A 59 -14.86 26.19 6.14
N GLY A 60 -13.55 26.00 5.97
CA GLY A 60 -12.53 26.10 7.03
C GLY A 60 -12.44 24.90 7.99
N ALA A 61 -13.56 24.47 8.58
CA ALA A 61 -13.57 23.41 9.59
C ALA A 61 -13.19 22.02 9.05
N LYS A 62 -13.55 21.69 7.80
CA LYS A 62 -13.29 20.36 7.20
C LYS A 62 -11.80 20.01 7.11
N LEU A 63 -10.94 20.99 6.83
CA LEU A 63 -9.49 20.80 6.66
C LEU A 63 -8.79 20.61 8.01
N CYS A 64 -9.15 21.42 9.01
CA CYS A 64 -8.61 21.32 10.38
C CYS A 64 -9.00 19.98 11.04
N TRP A 65 -10.24 19.51 10.82
CA TRP A 65 -10.71 18.19 11.25
C TRP A 65 -9.93 17.05 10.59
N LYS A 66 -9.70 17.10 9.29
CA LYS A 66 -8.98 16.03 8.58
C LYS A 66 -7.50 15.90 8.97
N VAL A 67 -6.79 17.01 9.15
CA VAL A 67 -5.34 17.01 9.46
C VAL A 67 -5.04 16.53 10.88
N THR A 68 -5.88 16.88 11.87
CA THR A 68 -5.63 16.49 13.27
C THR A 68 -6.02 15.04 13.55
N LEU A 69 -7.05 14.51 12.88
CA LEU A 69 -7.48 13.12 13.04
C LEU A 69 -6.48 12.11 12.45
N HIS A 70 -5.73 12.50 11.42
CA HIS A 70 -4.66 11.68 10.84
C HIS A 70 -3.43 11.57 11.76
N LYS A 71 -3.19 12.58 12.62
CA LYS A 71 -2.09 12.59 13.60
C LYS A 71 -2.39 11.74 14.85
N LEU A 72 -3.65 11.39 15.08
CA LEU A 72 -4.10 10.60 16.24
C LEU A 72 -4.12 9.08 15.99
N ASP A 73 -3.83 8.64 14.75
CA ASP A 73 -3.89 7.22 14.33
C ASP A 73 -2.72 6.36 14.84
N HIS A 74 -1.71 6.97 15.48
CA HIS A 74 -0.44 6.30 15.87
C HIS A 74 -0.26 6.05 17.37
N SER A 75 -1.31 6.17 18.18
CA SER A 75 -1.21 5.87 19.61
C SER A 75 -2.50 5.24 20.12
N PHE A 76 -2.42 4.01 20.61
CA PHE A 76 -3.47 3.37 21.43
C PHE A 76 -3.12 3.57 22.92
N PRO A 77 -3.64 4.60 23.59
CA PRO A 77 -3.42 4.76 25.03
C PRO A 77 -4.28 3.78 25.85
N LEU A 78 -3.80 3.38 27.04
CA LEU A 78 -4.50 2.53 28.02
C LEU A 78 -5.95 2.97 28.33
N ASN A 79 -6.23 4.27 28.28
CA ASN A 79 -7.58 4.84 28.44
C ASN A 79 -8.58 4.41 27.35
N ALA A 80 -8.08 3.92 26.21
CA ALA A 80 -8.90 3.35 25.14
C ALA A 80 -9.38 1.95 25.48
N ILE A 81 -8.60 1.13 26.17
CA ILE A 81 -8.97 -0.25 26.55
C ILE A 81 -10.14 -0.21 27.55
N SER A 82 -10.08 0.59 28.61
CA SER A 82 -11.19 0.73 29.56
C SER A 82 -12.49 1.21 28.89
N ARG A 83 -12.42 2.17 27.95
CA ARG A 83 -13.63 2.63 27.22
C ARG A 83 -14.12 1.63 26.19
N TRP A 84 -13.22 0.86 25.56
CA TRP A 84 -13.57 -0.19 24.61
C TRP A 84 -14.24 -1.39 25.31
N ILE A 85 -13.76 -1.75 26.49
CA ILE A 85 -14.40 -2.72 27.39
C ILE A 85 -15.80 -2.22 27.74
N CYS A 86 -15.97 -0.96 28.14
CA CYS A 86 -17.30 -0.38 28.37
C CYS A 86 -18.22 -0.40 27.13
N ASP A 87 -17.67 -0.27 25.92
CA ASP A 87 -18.46 -0.35 24.68
C ASP A 87 -18.93 -1.79 24.38
N TRP A 88 -18.14 -2.81 24.71
CA TRP A 88 -18.56 -4.20 24.63
C TRP A 88 -19.58 -4.56 25.70
N PHE A 89 -19.39 -4.06 26.92
CA PHE A 89 -20.37 -4.19 27.99
C PHE A 89 -21.74 -3.65 27.54
N LYS A 90 -21.79 -2.42 27.00
CA LYS A 90 -23.03 -1.81 26.47
C LYS A 90 -23.64 -2.54 25.27
N LYS A 91 -22.84 -3.28 24.49
CA LYS A 91 -23.35 -4.09 23.37
C LYS A 91 -23.90 -5.43 23.84
N ALA A 92 -23.34 -5.98 24.90
CA ALA A 92 -23.70 -7.27 25.48
C ALA A 92 -24.92 -7.17 26.41
N ASP A 93 -25.01 -6.09 27.19
CA ASP A 93 -26.14 -5.73 28.05
C ASP A 93 -27.37 -5.37 27.19
N LYS A 94 -28.15 -6.38 26.81
CA LYS A 94 -29.29 -6.23 25.89
C LYS A 94 -30.52 -5.72 26.62
N ASN A 95 -30.68 -6.09 27.88
CA ASN A 95 -31.80 -5.69 28.72
C ASN A 95 -31.58 -4.31 29.38
N ARG A 96 -30.37 -3.76 29.30
CA ARG A 96 -29.94 -2.45 29.84
C ARG A 96 -30.10 -2.35 31.35
N ASP A 97 -29.91 -3.46 32.05
CA ASP A 97 -29.98 -3.50 33.51
C ASP A 97 -28.66 -3.11 34.19
N GLY A 98 -27.62 -2.83 33.40
CA GLY A 98 -26.30 -2.46 33.89
C GLY A 98 -25.51 -3.63 34.45
N GLN A 99 -25.94 -4.87 34.18
CA GLN A 99 -25.31 -6.10 34.62
C GLN A 99 -25.23 -7.08 33.43
N MET A 100 -24.35 -8.07 33.51
CA MET A 100 -24.26 -9.11 32.49
C MET A 100 -24.49 -10.49 33.07
N ASN A 101 -25.60 -11.13 32.71
CA ASN A 101 -25.80 -12.54 33.04
C ASN A 101 -25.02 -13.46 32.08
N PHE A 102 -24.91 -14.74 32.45
CA PHE A 102 -24.14 -15.71 31.66
C PHE A 102 -24.66 -15.88 30.21
N LYS A 103 -25.97 -15.72 29.97
CA LYS A 103 -26.52 -15.79 28.61
C LYS A 103 -26.04 -14.62 27.74
N GLU A 104 -25.93 -13.44 28.31
CA GLU A 104 -25.37 -12.25 27.63
C GLU A 104 -23.87 -12.40 27.38
N VAL A 105 -23.13 -12.99 28.33
CA VAL A 105 -21.70 -13.34 28.14
C VAL A 105 -21.52 -14.32 26.98
N ARG A 106 -22.34 -15.36 26.86
CA ARG A 106 -22.27 -16.29 25.72
C ARG A 106 -22.55 -15.58 24.39
N ASN A 107 -23.51 -14.66 24.37
CA ASN A 107 -23.80 -13.88 23.17
C ASN A 107 -22.63 -12.94 22.81
N LEU A 108 -22.02 -12.32 23.82
CA LEU A 108 -20.83 -11.48 23.67
C LEU A 108 -19.66 -12.26 23.06
N LEU A 109 -19.36 -13.45 23.57
CA LEU A 109 -18.28 -14.30 23.05
C LEU A 109 -18.46 -14.61 21.56
N LYS A 110 -19.69 -14.99 21.15
CA LYS A 110 -20.04 -15.18 19.74
C LYS A 110 -19.88 -13.90 18.92
N MET A 111 -20.27 -12.75 19.47
CA MET A 111 -20.09 -11.45 18.80
C MET A 111 -18.60 -11.08 18.64
N MET A 112 -17.75 -11.50 19.58
CA MET A 112 -16.31 -11.28 19.57
C MET A 112 -15.54 -12.30 18.71
N ASN A 113 -16.23 -13.18 17.97
CA ASN A 113 -15.60 -14.19 17.11
C ASN A 113 -14.88 -15.32 17.89
N VAL A 114 -15.41 -15.67 19.08
CA VAL A 114 -14.92 -16.78 19.93
C VAL A 114 -16.01 -17.84 20.03
N ASP A 115 -15.69 -19.11 19.78
CA ASP A 115 -16.48 -20.24 20.30
C ASP A 115 -15.76 -20.80 21.52
N MET A 116 -16.24 -20.43 22.70
CA MET A 116 -15.67 -20.89 23.95
C MET A 116 -16.53 -22.00 24.53
N ASN A 117 -15.89 -23.09 24.94
CA ASN A 117 -16.54 -24.16 25.71
C ASN A 117 -17.33 -23.54 26.89
N GLU A 118 -18.61 -23.88 27.00
CA GLU A 118 -19.52 -23.35 28.02
C GLU A 118 -18.98 -23.55 29.45
N HIS A 119 -18.33 -24.68 29.74
CA HIS A 119 -17.69 -24.91 31.04
C HIS A 119 -16.48 -23.98 31.29
N HIS A 120 -15.75 -23.58 30.26
CA HIS A 120 -14.63 -22.65 30.40
C HIS A 120 -15.15 -21.22 30.53
N ALA A 121 -16.12 -20.82 29.71
CA ALA A 121 -16.78 -19.52 29.83
C ALA A 121 -17.43 -19.35 31.21
N LEU A 122 -18.11 -20.39 31.71
CA LEU A 122 -18.73 -20.37 33.03
C LEU A 122 -17.69 -20.26 34.14
N ARG A 123 -16.55 -20.97 34.02
CA ARG A 123 -15.44 -20.83 34.97
C ARG A 123 -14.89 -19.40 35.01
N LEU A 124 -14.62 -18.80 33.84
CA LEU A 124 -14.14 -17.41 33.77
C LEU A 124 -15.17 -16.43 34.35
N PHE A 125 -16.45 -16.64 34.04
CA PHE A 125 -17.57 -15.87 34.57
C PHE A 125 -17.60 -15.95 36.10
N THR A 126 -17.61 -17.16 36.68
CA THR A 126 -17.64 -17.36 38.13
C THR A 126 -16.37 -16.85 38.82
N MET A 127 -15.21 -16.91 38.16
CA MET A 127 -13.98 -16.33 38.71
C MET A 127 -14.02 -14.80 38.74
N ALA A 128 -14.74 -14.19 37.80
CA ALA A 128 -14.91 -12.74 37.68
C ALA A 128 -15.99 -12.19 38.62
N ASP A 129 -17.07 -12.94 38.83
CA ASP A 129 -18.17 -12.63 39.76
C ASP A 129 -17.69 -12.74 41.22
N LYS A 130 -17.01 -11.69 41.68
CA LYS A 130 -16.49 -11.58 43.06
C LYS A 130 -17.61 -11.34 44.06
N SER A 131 -18.68 -10.68 43.62
CA SER A 131 -19.89 -10.38 44.38
C SER A 131 -20.77 -11.62 44.58
N GLN A 132 -20.57 -12.68 43.80
CA GLN A 132 -21.39 -13.90 43.77
C GLN A 132 -22.86 -13.60 43.45
N SER A 133 -23.10 -12.56 42.66
CA SER A 133 -24.43 -12.07 42.30
C SER A 133 -25.11 -12.92 41.22
N GLY A 134 -24.35 -13.76 40.50
CA GLY A 134 -24.81 -14.47 39.32
C GLY A 134 -24.84 -13.61 38.06
N THR A 135 -24.32 -12.38 38.14
CA THR A 135 -24.14 -11.42 37.06
C THR A 135 -22.74 -10.78 37.16
N LEU A 136 -22.28 -10.10 36.11
CA LEU A 136 -21.04 -9.31 36.15
C LEU A 136 -21.40 -7.83 36.13
N GLU A 137 -21.02 -7.11 37.19
CA GLU A 137 -21.05 -5.65 37.25
C GLU A 137 -19.78 -5.04 36.62
N ASP A 138 -19.75 -3.71 36.40
CA ASP A 138 -18.71 -3.00 35.63
C ASP A 138 -17.26 -3.51 35.88
N ASP A 139 -16.80 -3.54 37.13
CA ASP A 139 -15.43 -3.97 37.49
C ASP A 139 -15.20 -5.47 37.32
N GLU A 140 -16.23 -6.29 37.55
CA GLU A 140 -16.19 -7.74 37.36
C GLU A 140 -16.19 -8.09 35.88
N PHE A 141 -16.90 -7.33 35.04
CA PHE A 141 -16.83 -7.47 33.61
C PHE A 141 -15.44 -7.08 33.07
N VAL A 142 -14.84 -6.02 33.59
CA VAL A 142 -13.45 -5.67 33.26
C VAL A 142 -12.51 -6.81 33.64
N LEU A 143 -12.71 -7.43 34.81
CA LEU A 143 -11.93 -8.59 35.25
C LEU A 143 -12.14 -9.80 34.33
N PHE A 144 -13.38 -10.13 33.98
CA PHE A 144 -13.72 -11.19 33.02
C PHE A 144 -13.03 -10.94 31.68
N TYR A 145 -13.13 -9.71 31.16
CA TYR A 145 -12.55 -9.34 29.89
C TYR A 145 -11.01 -9.40 29.91
N LYS A 146 -10.38 -8.94 31.01
CA LYS A 146 -8.93 -9.08 31.21
C LYS A 146 -8.51 -10.56 31.18
N MET A 147 -9.25 -11.44 31.87
CA MET A 147 -8.98 -12.88 31.82
C MET A 147 -9.18 -13.46 30.42
N LEU A 148 -10.21 -13.03 29.69
CA LEU A 148 -10.49 -13.44 28.31
C LEU A 148 -9.41 -13.00 27.31
N THR A 149 -8.76 -11.86 27.57
CA THR A 149 -7.74 -11.26 26.69
C THR A 149 -6.32 -11.48 27.17
N GLN A 150 -6.11 -12.39 28.14
CA GLN A 150 -4.77 -12.73 28.58
C GLN A 150 -3.92 -13.23 27.40
N ARG A 151 -2.77 -12.59 27.23
CA ARG A 151 -1.76 -12.92 26.23
C ARG A 151 -0.77 -13.92 26.82
N GLU A 152 -1.22 -15.16 27.08
CA GLU A 152 -0.33 -16.21 27.60
C GLU A 152 0.89 -16.45 26.69
N ASP A 153 0.69 -16.32 25.38
CA ASP A 153 1.74 -16.40 24.36
C ASP A 153 2.86 -15.39 24.59
N VAL A 154 2.52 -14.15 24.98
CA VAL A 154 3.50 -13.10 25.31
C VAL A 154 4.00 -13.24 26.74
N LEU A 155 3.13 -13.64 27.67
CA LEU A 155 3.47 -13.81 29.08
C LEU A 155 4.56 -14.85 29.28
N ARG A 156 4.54 -15.95 28.51
CA ARG A 156 5.60 -16.98 28.54
C ARG A 156 6.96 -16.39 28.17
N VAL A 157 7.02 -15.62 27.09
CA VAL A 157 8.26 -14.93 26.64
C VAL A 157 8.73 -13.95 27.72
N PHE A 158 7.82 -13.17 28.29
CA PHE A 158 8.15 -12.23 29.37
C PHE A 158 8.72 -12.95 30.60
N GLN A 159 8.10 -14.05 31.02
CA GLN A 159 8.50 -14.83 32.19
C GLN A 159 9.82 -15.57 32.00
N GLU A 160 10.18 -15.92 30.77
CA GLU A 160 11.48 -16.56 30.46
C GLU A 160 12.67 -15.65 30.76
N TYR A 161 12.50 -14.33 30.57
CA TYR A 161 13.54 -13.34 30.84
C TYR A 161 13.38 -12.65 32.21
N SER A 162 12.19 -12.70 32.81
CA SER A 162 11.93 -12.05 34.10
C SER A 162 12.46 -12.88 35.28
N SER A 163 13.42 -12.33 36.01
CA SER A 163 14.02 -12.98 37.18
C SER A 163 13.02 -13.27 38.32
N ASP A 164 11.95 -12.46 38.45
CA ASP A 164 10.92 -12.59 39.50
C ASP A 164 9.52 -12.96 38.95
N GLY A 165 9.40 -13.12 37.62
CA GLY A 165 8.16 -13.39 36.91
C GLY A 165 7.16 -12.23 36.86
N GLN A 166 7.50 -11.05 37.40
CA GLN A 166 6.60 -9.90 37.53
C GLN A 166 7.07 -8.67 36.73
N LYS A 167 8.39 -8.48 36.58
CA LYS A 167 9.00 -7.36 35.86
C LYS A 167 10.28 -7.77 35.16
N LEU A 168 10.60 -7.10 34.07
CA LEU A 168 11.91 -7.14 33.43
C LEU A 168 12.73 -5.98 33.99
N MET A 169 13.76 -6.27 34.78
CA MET A 169 14.75 -5.26 35.12
C MET A 169 15.51 -4.83 33.86
N LEU A 170 16.22 -3.69 33.91
CA LEU A 170 17.00 -3.21 32.77
C LEU A 170 17.91 -4.29 32.16
N GLN A 171 18.52 -5.14 32.98
CA GLN A 171 19.38 -6.22 32.50
C GLN A 171 18.58 -7.31 31.79
N ASP A 172 17.48 -7.79 32.38
CA ASP A 172 16.56 -8.76 31.75
C ASP A 172 16.07 -8.28 30.37
N LEU A 173 15.66 -7.00 30.28
CA LEU A 173 15.20 -6.42 29.02
C LEU A 173 16.32 -6.33 27.98
N LYS A 174 17.56 -6.02 28.39
CA LYS A 174 18.71 -6.01 27.48
C LYS A 174 18.99 -7.39 26.92
N ASP A 175 18.87 -8.43 27.75
CA ASP A 175 19.13 -9.81 27.36
C ASP A 175 18.06 -10.27 26.36
N PHE A 176 16.77 -10.00 26.63
CA PHE A 176 15.69 -10.21 25.66
C PHE A 176 15.93 -9.48 24.32
N LEU A 177 16.33 -8.21 24.37
CA LEU A 177 16.57 -7.41 23.15
C LEU A 177 17.77 -7.96 22.34
N ARG A 178 18.80 -8.46 23.01
CA ARG A 178 19.98 -9.01 22.34
C ARG A 178 19.71 -10.40 21.77
N GLU A 179 19.08 -11.27 22.55
CA GLU A 179 18.93 -12.70 22.22
C GLU A 179 17.74 -12.95 21.30
N GLU A 180 16.59 -12.33 21.57
CA GLU A 180 15.39 -12.55 20.75
C GLU A 180 15.22 -11.52 19.65
N GLN A 181 15.42 -10.23 19.97
CA GLN A 181 15.21 -9.15 18.99
C GLN A 181 16.44 -8.89 18.12
N LEU A 182 17.55 -9.59 18.39
CA LEU A 182 18.85 -9.47 17.70
C LEU A 182 19.35 -8.01 17.63
N HIS A 183 19.14 -7.25 18.69
CA HIS A 183 19.60 -5.86 18.79
C HIS A 183 21.02 -5.82 19.37
N GLU A 184 22.02 -5.57 18.52
CA GLU A 184 23.44 -5.63 18.91
C GLU A 184 23.95 -4.27 19.47
N ASP A 185 23.77 -3.19 18.72
CA ASP A 185 24.36 -1.88 19.04
C ASP A 185 23.55 -1.05 20.05
N GLY A 186 24.21 -0.43 21.03
CA GLY A 186 23.56 0.55 21.91
C GLY A 186 22.37 0.01 22.72
N VAL A 187 22.29 -1.31 22.93
CA VAL A 187 21.12 -2.00 23.51
C VAL A 187 20.70 -1.43 24.87
N GLN A 188 21.64 -0.94 25.68
CA GLN A 188 21.33 -0.34 26.97
C GLN A 188 20.57 0.98 26.84
N GLN A 189 21.04 1.89 25.98
CA GLN A 189 20.36 3.16 25.73
C GLN A 189 19.01 2.92 25.07
N TYR A 190 18.91 1.90 24.20
CA TYR A 190 17.66 1.52 23.58
C TYR A 190 16.64 0.98 24.59
N ALA A 191 17.05 0.05 25.46
CA ALA A 191 16.21 -0.50 26.54
C ALA A 191 15.66 0.61 27.46
N LEU A 192 16.50 1.57 27.88
CA LEU A 192 16.07 2.71 28.69
C LEU A 192 15.03 3.57 27.97
N LYS A 193 15.20 3.83 26.66
CA LYS A 193 14.22 4.57 25.85
C LYS A 193 12.88 3.82 25.76
N LEU A 194 12.92 2.50 25.61
CA LEU A 194 11.70 1.68 25.57
C LEU A 194 10.96 1.71 26.90
N ILE A 195 11.66 1.58 28.03
CA ILE A 195 11.08 1.71 29.37
C ILE A 195 10.43 3.08 29.53
N GLU A 196 11.17 4.16 29.26
CA GLU A 196 10.66 5.52 29.43
C GLU A 196 9.39 5.78 28.60
N ARG A 197 9.35 5.25 27.37
CA ARG A 197 8.28 5.47 26.41
C ARG A 197 7.05 4.58 26.64
N TYR A 198 7.24 3.32 26.98
CA TYR A 198 6.18 2.31 26.97
C TYR A 198 5.74 1.83 28.34
N GLU A 199 6.56 1.97 29.38
CA GLU A 199 6.15 1.59 30.72
C GLU A 199 5.04 2.52 31.24
N PRO A 200 3.90 1.99 31.72
CA PRO A 200 2.86 2.84 32.30
C PRO A 200 3.11 3.23 33.76
N SER A 201 3.85 2.43 34.54
CA SER A 201 4.07 2.69 35.97
C SER A 201 5.26 3.61 36.20
N ASP A 202 5.03 4.81 36.74
CA ASP A 202 6.09 5.76 37.09
C ASP A 202 7.09 5.15 38.11
N THR A 203 6.58 4.34 39.04
CA THR A 203 7.43 3.60 40.00
C THR A 203 8.35 2.62 39.28
N ALA A 204 7.83 1.89 38.27
CA ALA A 204 8.66 0.96 37.50
C ALA A 204 9.70 1.69 36.65
N LYS A 205 9.34 2.84 36.04
CA LYS A 205 10.30 3.71 35.33
C LYS A 205 11.44 4.19 36.22
N MET A 206 11.12 4.67 37.42
CA MET A 206 12.14 5.10 38.39
C MET A 206 13.11 3.98 38.76
N LEU A 207 12.61 2.74 38.80
CA LEU A 207 13.42 1.54 39.06
C LEU A 207 14.10 0.98 37.81
N GLN A 208 13.97 1.64 36.65
CA GLN A 208 14.46 1.16 35.35
C GLN A 208 13.98 -0.28 35.05
N ALA A 209 12.70 -0.53 35.32
CA ALA A 209 12.05 -1.82 35.09
C ALA A 209 10.85 -1.66 34.15
N MET A 210 10.55 -2.72 33.42
CA MET A 210 9.38 -2.84 32.55
C MET A 210 8.43 -3.91 33.09
N THR A 211 7.18 -3.53 33.34
CA THR A 211 6.10 -4.45 33.72
C THR A 211 5.58 -5.18 32.49
N PHE A 212 4.77 -6.22 32.70
CA PHE A 212 4.13 -6.95 31.59
C PHE A 212 3.27 -6.03 30.70
N ASP A 213 2.58 -5.05 31.29
CA ASP A 213 1.80 -4.06 30.54
C ASP A 213 2.71 -3.18 29.67
N GLY A 214 3.84 -2.71 30.21
CA GLY A 214 4.85 -1.98 29.43
C GLY A 214 5.44 -2.80 28.29
N PHE A 215 5.67 -4.09 28.52
CA PHE A 215 6.15 -5.02 27.50
C PHE A 215 5.14 -5.26 26.38
N LEU A 216 3.85 -5.41 26.71
CA LEU A 216 2.76 -5.48 25.74
C LEU A 216 2.63 -4.18 24.93
N MET A 217 2.76 -3.02 25.57
CA MET A 217 2.75 -1.72 24.90
C MET A 217 3.92 -1.59 23.93
N TYR A 218 5.12 -2.03 24.31
CA TYR A 218 6.28 -2.08 23.42
C TYR A 218 6.04 -3.00 22.21
N LEU A 219 5.64 -4.25 22.42
CA LEU A 219 5.43 -5.21 21.32
C LEU A 219 4.31 -4.79 20.36
N SER A 220 3.32 -4.03 20.85
CA SER A 220 2.22 -3.50 20.03
C SER A 220 2.53 -2.15 19.38
N SER A 221 3.73 -1.60 19.60
CA SER A 221 4.15 -0.29 19.07
C SER A 221 4.80 -0.39 17.68
N SER A 222 5.17 0.75 17.11
CA SER A 222 5.99 0.80 15.89
C SER A 222 7.28 0.01 16.01
N GLU A 223 7.94 0.04 17.18
CA GLU A 223 9.18 -0.66 17.45
C GLU A 223 8.98 -2.17 17.57
N GLY A 224 7.78 -2.61 17.96
CA GLY A 224 7.36 -4.02 17.98
C GLY A 224 6.82 -4.55 16.65
N SER A 225 6.64 -3.67 15.65
CA SER A 225 6.17 -4.04 14.31
C SER A 225 7.19 -4.90 13.57
N ILE A 226 6.73 -5.84 12.74
CA ILE A 226 7.60 -6.57 11.81
C ILE A 226 8.31 -5.63 10.82
N PHE A 227 7.66 -4.51 10.47
CA PHE A 227 8.23 -3.52 9.55
C PHE A 227 9.24 -2.64 10.30
N ASN A 228 10.47 -2.58 9.81
CA ASN A 228 11.54 -1.79 10.41
C ASN A 228 11.22 -0.28 10.39
N PRO A 229 11.06 0.38 11.56
CA PRO A 229 10.76 1.80 11.64
C PRO A 229 11.78 2.70 10.91
N ASN A 230 13.05 2.30 10.86
CA ASN A 230 14.10 3.06 10.18
C ASN A 230 13.93 3.11 8.65
N MET A 231 13.09 2.24 8.09
CA MET A 231 12.79 2.19 6.65
C MET A 231 11.47 2.87 6.30
N VAL A 232 10.73 3.37 7.30
CA VAL A 232 9.46 4.08 7.10
C VAL A 232 9.72 5.48 6.55
N ASP A 233 10.70 6.18 7.10
CA ASP A 233 11.11 7.51 6.64
C ASP A 233 11.97 7.43 5.37
N LEU A 234 12.27 8.59 4.77
CA LEU A 234 13.15 8.68 3.62
C LEU A 234 14.58 8.30 4.02
N TYR A 235 15.12 7.21 3.47
CA TYR A 235 16.44 6.68 3.84
C TYR A 235 17.32 6.31 2.64
N GLN A 236 16.72 6.09 1.47
CA GLN A 236 17.46 5.71 0.28
C GLN A 236 18.08 6.93 -0.39
N ASP A 237 19.17 6.71 -1.12
CA ASP A 237 19.77 7.73 -1.96
C ASP A 237 18.81 8.14 -3.08
N MET A 238 18.43 9.41 -3.11
CA MET A 238 17.49 9.99 -4.09
C MET A 238 18.21 10.77 -5.21
N THR A 239 19.55 10.71 -5.26
CA THR A 239 20.41 11.43 -6.21
C THR A 239 20.90 10.58 -7.38
N GLN A 240 20.47 9.31 -7.46
CA GLN A 240 20.79 8.45 -8.61
C GLN A 240 19.92 8.83 -9.83
N PRO A 241 20.33 8.48 -11.06
CA PRO A 241 19.50 8.69 -12.26
C PRO A 241 18.10 8.08 -12.15
N LEU A 242 17.09 8.71 -12.75
CA LEU A 242 15.69 8.26 -12.66
C LEU A 242 15.45 6.80 -13.08
N CYS A 243 16.23 6.27 -14.04
CA CYS A 243 16.16 4.86 -14.45
C CYS A 243 16.63 3.86 -13.38
N HIS A 244 17.23 4.33 -12.28
CA HIS A 244 17.69 3.51 -11.17
C HIS A 244 16.62 3.25 -10.10
N TYR A 245 15.39 3.71 -10.28
CA TYR A 245 14.31 3.53 -9.30
C TYR A 245 13.14 2.75 -9.87
N PHE A 246 12.51 1.91 -9.05
CA PHE A 246 11.12 1.50 -9.25
C PHE A 246 10.20 2.67 -8.93
N ILE A 247 9.17 2.86 -9.75
CA ILE A 247 8.29 4.03 -9.71
C ILE A 247 6.84 3.55 -9.59
N SER A 248 6.14 3.98 -8.54
CA SER A 248 4.75 3.61 -8.32
C SER A 248 3.88 4.16 -9.45
N SER A 249 3.19 3.29 -10.19
CA SER A 249 2.63 3.63 -11.50
C SER A 249 1.21 3.10 -11.68
N SER A 250 0.30 3.96 -12.13
CA SER A 250 -1.10 3.63 -12.40
C SER A 250 -1.39 3.57 -13.90
N HIS A 251 -2.12 2.53 -14.30
CA HIS A 251 -2.67 2.33 -15.64
C HIS A 251 -4.12 2.82 -15.69
N ASN A 252 -4.53 3.43 -16.80
CA ASN A 252 -5.88 3.99 -17.04
C ASN A 252 -6.46 4.70 -15.80
N THR A 253 -5.67 5.62 -15.24
CA THR A 253 -5.88 6.20 -13.90
C THR A 253 -7.25 6.84 -13.71
N TYR A 254 -7.91 7.23 -14.79
CA TYR A 254 -9.26 7.81 -14.77
C TYR A 254 -10.37 6.79 -14.47
N LEU A 255 -10.15 5.49 -14.67
CA LEU A 255 -11.18 4.47 -14.45
C LEU A 255 -11.32 4.10 -12.97
N LEU A 256 -12.56 4.07 -12.48
CA LEU A 256 -12.87 3.63 -11.12
C LEU A 256 -13.35 2.17 -11.03
N GLU A 257 -13.65 1.54 -12.17
CA GLU A 257 -14.26 0.21 -12.27
C GLU A 257 -13.66 -0.58 -13.46
N ASP A 258 -14.49 -1.29 -14.24
CA ASP A 258 -14.06 -2.11 -15.38
C ASP A 258 -13.67 -1.29 -16.63
N GLN A 259 -12.97 -1.92 -17.58
CA GLN A 259 -12.43 -1.25 -18.78
C GLN A 259 -13.49 -0.93 -19.85
N ILE A 260 -14.69 -1.50 -19.79
CA ILE A 260 -15.69 -1.40 -20.87
C ILE A 260 -16.80 -0.38 -20.54
N ARG A 261 -17.30 -0.40 -19.31
CA ARG A 261 -18.43 0.40 -18.83
C ARG A 261 -18.10 1.24 -17.60
N GLY A 262 -16.87 1.15 -17.10
CA GLY A 262 -16.45 1.85 -15.88
C GLY A 262 -16.59 3.37 -15.97
N HIS A 263 -16.89 3.99 -14.82
CA HIS A 263 -17.00 5.43 -14.70
C HIS A 263 -15.61 6.09 -14.68
N SER A 264 -15.33 6.93 -15.67
CA SER A 264 -14.16 7.82 -15.69
C SER A 264 -14.35 8.98 -14.72
N SER A 265 -13.38 9.23 -13.84
CA SER A 265 -13.44 10.26 -12.83
C SER A 265 -12.06 10.83 -12.49
N VAL A 266 -12.02 12.14 -12.23
CA VAL A 266 -10.83 12.80 -11.69
C VAL A 266 -10.42 12.28 -10.30
N GLU A 267 -11.33 11.62 -9.58
CA GLU A 267 -11.05 11.01 -8.28
C GLU A 267 -10.01 9.88 -8.37
N GLY A 268 -9.91 9.18 -9.50
CA GLY A 268 -8.89 8.14 -9.70
C GLY A 268 -7.47 8.70 -9.54
N TYR A 269 -7.19 9.83 -10.20
CA TYR A 269 -5.92 10.56 -10.05
C TYR A 269 -5.68 11.04 -8.62
N ILE A 270 -6.72 11.56 -7.94
CA ILE A 270 -6.60 12.02 -6.55
C ILE A 270 -6.21 10.86 -5.63
N ARG A 271 -6.81 9.67 -5.83
CA ARG A 271 -6.52 8.47 -5.03
C ARG A 271 -5.12 7.96 -5.30
N ALA A 272 -4.72 7.83 -6.56
CA ALA A 272 -3.39 7.39 -6.94
C ALA A 272 -2.32 8.30 -6.34
N LEU A 273 -2.41 9.62 -6.54
CA LEU A 273 -1.42 10.59 -6.05
C LEU A 273 -1.35 10.63 -4.51
N LYS A 274 -2.48 10.45 -3.81
CA LYS A 274 -2.49 10.37 -2.33
C LYS A 274 -1.90 9.08 -1.78
N ARG A 275 -1.91 8.00 -2.56
CA ARG A 275 -1.24 6.72 -2.27
C ARG A 275 0.24 6.74 -2.66
N GLY A 276 0.80 7.90 -3.00
CA GLY A 276 2.22 8.02 -3.37
C GLY A 276 2.53 7.69 -4.83
N CYS A 277 1.55 7.32 -5.67
CA CYS A 277 1.76 7.05 -7.10
C CYS A 277 2.43 8.22 -7.81
N ARG A 278 3.45 7.95 -8.64
CA ARG A 278 4.32 8.92 -9.32
C ARG A 278 4.27 8.82 -10.85
N CYS A 279 3.59 7.84 -11.42
CA CYS A 279 3.26 7.82 -12.85
C CYS A 279 1.77 7.58 -13.05
N VAL A 280 1.09 8.49 -13.76
CA VAL A 280 -0.35 8.38 -14.06
C VAL A 280 -0.60 8.49 -15.55
N GLU A 281 -1.66 7.86 -16.03
CA GLU A 281 -2.01 7.76 -17.44
C GLU A 281 -3.25 8.58 -17.79
N VAL A 282 -3.23 9.18 -18.98
CA VAL A 282 -4.32 10.00 -19.52
C VAL A 282 -4.53 9.73 -21.01
N ASP A 283 -5.63 9.07 -21.33
CA ASP A 283 -6.06 8.76 -22.69
C ASP A 283 -6.85 9.92 -23.26
N CYS A 284 -6.22 10.72 -24.11
CA CYS A 284 -6.75 11.98 -24.61
C CYS A 284 -7.40 11.80 -25.97
N TRP A 285 -8.65 12.25 -26.11
CA TRP A 285 -9.43 12.20 -27.34
C TRP A 285 -10.05 13.56 -27.66
N ASP A 286 -10.36 13.78 -28.93
CA ASP A 286 -11.07 14.98 -29.36
C ASP A 286 -12.44 15.07 -28.67
N GLY A 287 -12.70 16.21 -28.02
CA GLY A 287 -13.97 16.48 -27.38
C GLY A 287 -14.78 17.58 -28.06
N PRO A 288 -16.03 17.81 -27.60
CA PRO A 288 -16.90 18.82 -28.16
C PRO A 288 -16.37 20.23 -27.90
N ASN A 289 -16.72 21.17 -28.79
CA ASN A 289 -16.34 22.58 -28.68
C ASN A 289 -14.82 22.85 -28.64
N GLY A 290 -14.01 21.92 -29.15
CA GLY A 290 -12.55 22.03 -29.16
C GLY A 290 -11.88 21.78 -27.81
N GLU A 291 -12.60 21.27 -26.81
CA GLU A 291 -12.05 20.92 -25.50
C GLU A 291 -11.71 19.42 -25.42
N PRO A 292 -10.44 19.05 -25.20
CA PRO A 292 -10.03 17.64 -25.13
C PRO A 292 -10.69 16.90 -23.96
N ILE A 293 -11.01 15.63 -24.19
CA ILE A 293 -11.64 14.75 -23.21
C ILE A 293 -10.77 13.53 -22.91
N VAL A 294 -11.06 12.87 -21.81
CA VAL A 294 -10.36 11.67 -21.33
C VAL A 294 -11.36 10.54 -21.12
N TYR A 295 -11.11 9.40 -21.77
CA TYR A 295 -11.85 8.14 -21.62
C TYR A 295 -11.13 7.00 -22.34
N HIS A 296 -11.57 5.76 -22.10
CA HIS A 296 -11.03 4.61 -22.82
C HIS A 296 -11.68 4.50 -24.21
N GLY A 297 -10.88 4.67 -25.27
CA GLY A 297 -11.33 4.71 -26.67
C GLY A 297 -12.22 3.54 -27.07
N HIS A 298 -13.20 3.79 -27.95
CA HIS A 298 -14.09 2.75 -28.49
C HIS A 298 -14.87 1.92 -27.46
N THR A 299 -15.00 2.40 -26.22
CA THR A 299 -15.78 1.76 -25.15
C THR A 299 -16.99 2.60 -24.70
N PHE A 300 -17.76 2.08 -23.74
CA PHE A 300 -18.92 2.76 -23.15
C PHE A 300 -18.56 3.54 -21.88
N THR A 301 -17.27 3.72 -21.58
CA THR A 301 -16.81 4.48 -20.41
C THR A 301 -17.25 5.95 -20.50
N SER A 302 -17.51 6.55 -19.34
CA SER A 302 -17.87 7.98 -19.31
C SER A 302 -16.67 8.87 -19.65
N LYS A 303 -16.93 10.14 -19.98
CA LYS A 303 -15.90 11.10 -20.39
C LYS A 303 -15.70 12.17 -19.33
N ILE A 304 -14.46 12.59 -19.11
CA ILE A 304 -14.10 13.75 -18.29
C ILE A 304 -13.27 14.73 -19.11
N PHE A 305 -13.23 16.01 -18.73
CA PHE A 305 -12.39 16.97 -19.45
C PHE A 305 -10.92 16.81 -19.08
N PHE A 306 -10.04 16.90 -20.08
CA PHE A 306 -8.58 16.91 -19.87
C PHE A 306 -8.15 18.04 -18.92
N LYS A 307 -8.75 19.23 -19.09
CA LYS A 307 -8.52 20.39 -18.22
C LYS A 307 -8.71 20.10 -16.73
N ASP A 308 -9.73 19.31 -16.39
CA ASP A 308 -10.03 18.95 -15.00
C ASP A 308 -8.99 17.99 -14.44
N VAL A 309 -8.49 17.06 -15.26
CA VAL A 309 -7.38 16.16 -14.91
C VAL A 309 -6.11 16.96 -14.62
N VAL A 310 -5.72 17.88 -15.51
CA VAL A 310 -4.54 18.76 -15.31
C VAL A 310 -4.71 19.64 -14.06
N THR A 311 -5.93 20.14 -13.80
CA THR A 311 -6.25 20.90 -12.58
C THR A 311 -6.06 20.05 -11.32
N VAL A 312 -6.45 18.78 -11.34
CA VAL A 312 -6.19 17.84 -10.23
C VAL A 312 -4.70 17.61 -10.04
N LEU A 313 -3.93 17.40 -11.11
CA LEU A 313 -2.47 17.24 -11.03
C LEU A 313 -1.81 18.47 -10.40
N GLY A 314 -2.17 19.68 -10.84
CA GLY A 314 -1.65 20.93 -10.29
C GLY A 314 -1.91 21.09 -8.78
N ASN A 315 -2.98 20.50 -8.26
CA ASN A 315 -3.38 20.57 -6.86
C ASN A 315 -2.83 19.44 -5.97
N TYR A 316 -2.64 18.25 -6.53
CA TYR A 316 -2.38 17.02 -5.76
C TYR A 316 -1.05 16.33 -6.04
N ALA A 317 -0.36 16.63 -7.15
CA ALA A 317 0.87 15.95 -7.55
C ALA A 317 1.89 15.83 -6.41
N PHE A 318 2.07 16.91 -5.66
CA PHE A 318 3.09 17.00 -4.59
C PHE A 318 2.53 17.02 -3.16
N LYS A 319 1.32 16.50 -2.94
CA LYS A 319 0.71 16.48 -1.60
C LYS A 319 1.22 15.34 -0.71
N ALA A 320 1.46 14.17 -1.29
CA ALA A 320 1.96 13.00 -0.56
C ALA A 320 3.49 12.88 -0.65
N SER A 321 4.09 13.28 -1.78
CA SER A 321 5.52 13.18 -2.05
C SER A 321 5.98 14.39 -2.87
N GLN A 322 7.17 14.93 -2.59
CA GLN A 322 7.75 16.05 -3.35
C GLN A 322 8.46 15.59 -4.64
N TYR A 323 8.71 14.29 -4.79
CA TYR A 323 9.42 13.72 -5.95
C TYR A 323 8.57 13.81 -7.23
N PRO A 324 9.23 13.80 -8.40
CA PRO A 324 8.57 14.06 -9.68
C PRO A 324 7.37 13.18 -9.97
N VAL A 325 6.46 13.69 -10.80
CA VAL A 325 5.34 12.93 -11.35
C VAL A 325 5.48 12.82 -12.87
N ILE A 326 5.38 11.61 -13.41
CA ILE A 326 5.32 11.35 -14.85
C ILE A 326 3.85 11.31 -15.28
N LEU A 327 3.51 12.14 -16.25
CA LEU A 327 2.21 12.15 -16.91
C LEU A 327 2.32 11.43 -18.25
N SER A 328 1.84 10.19 -18.31
CA SER A 328 1.81 9.38 -19.53
C SER A 328 0.60 9.75 -20.38
N ILE A 329 0.82 10.41 -21.50
CA ILE A 329 -0.24 10.77 -22.44
C ILE A 329 -0.34 9.69 -23.52
N GLU A 330 -1.52 9.11 -23.65
CA GLU A 330 -1.95 8.42 -24.86
C GLU A 330 -2.77 9.41 -25.68
N ASN A 331 -2.27 9.82 -26.84
CA ASN A 331 -2.83 10.95 -27.58
C ASN A 331 -3.60 10.45 -28.81
N HIS A 332 -4.88 10.78 -28.89
CA HIS A 332 -5.77 10.52 -30.04
C HIS A 332 -6.42 11.81 -30.58
N CYS A 333 -5.94 12.97 -30.13
CA CYS A 333 -6.50 14.27 -30.49
C CYS A 333 -6.02 14.76 -31.86
N SER A 334 -6.87 15.52 -32.55
CA SER A 334 -6.52 16.42 -33.65
C SER A 334 -5.41 17.41 -33.25
N VAL A 335 -4.68 17.94 -34.24
CA VAL A 335 -3.57 18.87 -33.97
C VAL A 335 -4.08 20.15 -33.29
N GLU A 336 -5.28 20.60 -33.65
CA GLU A 336 -5.95 21.74 -33.03
C GLU A 336 -6.19 21.50 -31.54
N GLN A 337 -6.72 20.34 -31.15
CA GLN A 337 -6.95 20.01 -29.74
C GLN A 337 -5.66 19.64 -29.00
N GLN A 338 -4.62 19.13 -29.67
CA GLN A 338 -3.29 18.98 -29.07
C GLN A 338 -2.69 20.33 -28.65
N LYS A 339 -2.94 21.41 -29.41
CA LYS A 339 -2.55 22.77 -28.99
C LYS A 339 -3.29 23.21 -27.73
N VAL A 340 -4.59 22.89 -27.63
CA VAL A 340 -5.38 23.15 -26.41
C VAL A 340 -4.86 22.33 -25.23
N MET A 341 -4.47 21.07 -25.43
CA MET A 341 -3.81 20.27 -24.38
C MET A 341 -2.53 20.93 -23.89
N ALA A 342 -1.65 21.37 -24.80
CA ALA A 342 -0.39 22.05 -24.46
C ALA A 342 -0.64 23.37 -23.70
N GLN A 343 -1.68 24.12 -24.07
CA GLN A 343 -2.12 25.33 -23.37
C GLN A 343 -2.58 25.01 -21.95
N HIS A 344 -3.47 24.02 -21.77
CA HIS A 344 -3.94 23.62 -20.43
C HIS A 344 -2.79 23.15 -19.55
N LEU A 345 -1.89 22.31 -20.08
CA LEU A 345 -0.68 21.86 -19.37
C LEU A 345 0.16 23.05 -18.92
N THR A 346 0.48 23.98 -19.83
CA THR A 346 1.36 25.11 -19.54
C THR A 346 0.73 26.11 -18.57
N GLN A 347 -0.55 26.47 -18.77
CA GLN A 347 -1.22 27.49 -17.96
C GLN A 347 -1.56 26.99 -16.56
N ILE A 348 -1.97 25.73 -16.41
CA ILE A 348 -2.44 25.18 -15.14
C ILE A 348 -1.27 24.68 -14.29
N LEU A 349 -0.29 24.00 -14.90
CA LEU A 349 0.85 23.44 -14.15
C LEU A 349 1.95 24.49 -13.95
N GLY A 350 2.07 25.47 -14.84
CA GLY A 350 3.08 26.54 -14.75
C GLY A 350 4.48 25.97 -14.58
N ASP A 351 5.20 26.44 -13.57
CA ASP A 351 6.58 26.03 -13.28
C ASP A 351 6.73 24.58 -12.82
N LYS A 352 5.63 23.91 -12.46
CA LYS A 352 5.65 22.48 -12.15
C LYS A 352 5.88 21.66 -13.41
N LEU A 353 5.41 22.10 -14.58
CA LEU A 353 5.65 21.37 -15.83
C LEU A 353 7.10 21.58 -16.28
N LEU A 354 7.83 20.49 -16.46
CA LEU A 354 9.17 20.54 -17.03
C LEU A 354 9.08 20.68 -18.56
N LYS A 355 9.62 21.79 -19.09
CA LYS A 355 9.58 22.12 -20.53
C LYS A 355 10.96 22.22 -21.18
N SER A 356 12.03 22.17 -20.39
CA SER A 356 13.41 22.24 -20.87
C SER A 356 14.31 21.37 -20.00
N PRO A 357 15.48 20.92 -20.53
CA PRO A 357 16.47 20.22 -19.73
C PRO A 357 16.94 21.06 -18.54
N LEU A 358 17.27 20.40 -17.44
CA LEU A 358 17.87 21.06 -16.27
C LEU A 358 19.22 21.68 -16.64
N ASP A 359 19.51 22.86 -16.06
CA ASP A 359 20.77 23.61 -16.18
C ASP A 359 21.23 24.00 -17.60
N GLY A 360 20.38 23.85 -18.62
CA GLY A 360 20.69 24.26 -19.99
C GLY A 360 21.87 23.53 -20.64
N LYS A 361 22.36 22.44 -20.03
CA LYS A 361 23.43 21.57 -20.56
C LYS A 361 22.86 20.28 -21.11
N ILE A 362 23.53 19.70 -22.11
CA ILE A 362 23.15 18.39 -22.66
C ILE A 362 23.36 17.36 -21.54
N PRO A 363 22.29 16.74 -21.02
CA PRO A 363 22.40 15.78 -19.93
C PRO A 363 23.14 14.53 -20.42
N ILE A 364 24.05 14.00 -19.61
CA ILE A 364 24.75 12.73 -19.88
C ILE A 364 23.93 11.50 -19.46
N GLY A 365 22.81 11.73 -18.78
CA GLY A 365 21.88 10.71 -18.29
C GLY A 365 20.57 11.34 -17.80
N LEU A 366 19.66 10.52 -17.31
CA LEU A 366 18.43 11.01 -16.68
C LEU A 366 18.78 11.74 -15.37
N PRO A 367 18.17 12.90 -15.07
CA PRO A 367 18.31 13.54 -13.77
C PRO A 367 17.80 12.65 -12.65
N SER A 368 18.18 12.96 -11.42
CA SER A 368 17.70 12.23 -10.26
C SER A 368 16.28 12.64 -9.83
N PRO A 369 15.57 11.81 -9.06
CA PRO A 369 14.36 12.23 -8.38
C PRO A 369 14.57 13.51 -7.54
N GLU A 370 15.74 13.65 -6.90
CA GLU A 370 16.11 14.84 -6.12
C GLU A 370 16.14 16.11 -6.99
N ASP A 371 16.82 16.06 -8.14
CA ASP A 371 16.93 17.18 -9.08
C ASP A 371 15.57 17.61 -9.66
N LEU A 372 14.62 16.68 -9.72
CA LEU A 372 13.30 16.84 -10.32
C LEU A 372 12.19 17.09 -9.29
N LYS A 373 12.53 17.41 -8.03
CA LYS A 373 11.53 17.73 -7.01
C LYS A 373 10.57 18.83 -7.47
N GLY A 374 9.28 18.60 -7.26
CA GLY A 374 8.21 19.52 -7.65
C GLY A 374 7.96 19.60 -9.16
N LYS A 375 8.57 18.72 -9.98
CA LYS A 375 8.39 18.70 -11.44
C LYS A 375 7.44 17.60 -11.91
N ILE A 376 6.68 17.93 -12.95
CA ILE A 376 5.81 17.03 -13.71
C ILE A 376 6.46 16.86 -15.08
N LEU A 377 6.77 15.62 -15.43
CA LEU A 377 7.37 15.24 -16.70
C LEU A 377 6.28 14.71 -17.63
N LEU A 378 6.27 15.12 -18.90
CA LEU A 378 5.35 14.58 -19.89
C LEU A 378 6.00 13.40 -20.62
N LYS A 379 5.38 12.21 -20.55
CA LYS A 379 5.72 11.05 -21.38
C LYS A 379 4.81 11.03 -22.61
N GLY A 380 5.40 11.06 -23.79
CA GLY A 380 4.68 11.10 -25.06
C GLY A 380 5.62 11.15 -26.27
N LYS A 381 5.03 11.22 -27.47
CA LYS A 381 5.79 11.36 -28.72
C LYS A 381 6.44 12.75 -28.81
N LYS A 382 7.60 12.83 -29.47
CA LYS A 382 8.36 14.07 -29.66
C LYS A 382 8.90 14.18 -31.08
N ILE A 383 8.81 15.38 -31.67
CA ILE A 383 9.47 15.76 -32.92
C ILE A 383 10.96 15.98 -32.64
N GLY A 384 11.84 15.28 -33.36
CA GLY A 384 13.29 15.40 -33.21
C GLY A 384 13.87 14.79 -31.92
N GLY A 385 15.09 15.21 -31.58
CA GLY A 385 15.82 14.79 -30.38
C GLY A 385 15.99 15.91 -29.37
N LEU A 386 16.50 15.58 -28.17
CA LEU A 386 16.78 16.57 -27.12
C LEU A 386 17.83 17.60 -27.57
N GLU A 387 18.73 17.17 -28.46
CA GLU A 387 19.81 17.96 -29.08
C GLU A 387 19.25 19.16 -29.88
N ASN A 388 18.07 19.01 -30.49
CA ASN A 388 17.42 20.07 -31.26
C ASN A 388 16.87 21.20 -30.37
N CYS A 389 16.54 20.91 -29.11
CA CYS A 389 16.04 21.93 -28.17
C CYS A 389 17.11 22.95 -27.77
N MET A 390 18.40 22.68 -27.99
CA MET A 390 19.51 23.58 -27.64
C MET A 390 20.04 24.42 -28.81
N ASN A 391 19.85 23.97 -30.05
CA ASN A 391 20.51 24.59 -31.20
C ASN A 391 19.76 25.77 -31.83
N GLY A 392 18.55 26.11 -31.37
CA GLY A 392 17.84 27.34 -31.79
C GLY A 392 17.62 27.51 -33.31
N VAL A 393 17.82 26.47 -34.12
CA VAL A 393 17.62 26.55 -35.57
C VAL A 393 16.13 26.60 -35.86
N VAL A 394 15.71 27.69 -36.49
CA VAL A 394 14.32 28.16 -36.60
C VAL A 394 13.53 27.49 -37.75
N ASP A 395 14.10 26.48 -38.42
CA ASP A 395 13.48 25.80 -39.57
C ASP A 395 12.84 24.44 -39.20
N ASP A 396 12.24 24.33 -38.02
CA ASP A 396 11.47 23.13 -37.64
C ASP A 396 9.98 23.34 -38.01
N PRO A 397 9.40 22.56 -38.93
CA PRO A 397 8.01 22.73 -39.36
C PRO A 397 7.04 22.78 -38.18
N LEU A 398 5.99 23.61 -38.28
CA LEU A 398 4.94 23.78 -37.26
C LEU A 398 4.22 22.46 -36.90
N MET A 399 4.43 21.40 -37.68
CA MET A 399 3.90 20.05 -37.48
C MET A 399 4.95 19.01 -37.91
N GLY A 400 5.01 17.91 -37.17
CA GLY A 400 5.84 16.75 -37.51
C GLY A 400 5.00 15.47 -37.66
N GLU A 401 5.41 14.58 -38.56
CA GLU A 401 4.88 13.22 -38.63
C GLU A 401 5.67 12.32 -37.69
N VAL A 402 4.97 11.62 -36.80
CA VAL A 402 5.54 10.60 -35.92
C VAL A 402 4.90 9.25 -36.21
N SER A 403 5.67 8.17 -36.12
CA SER A 403 5.15 6.82 -36.36
C SER A 403 4.11 6.48 -35.30
N ASP A 404 2.99 5.91 -35.73
CA ASP A 404 1.85 5.57 -34.88
C ASP A 404 1.79 4.07 -34.59
N GLU A 405 2.86 3.55 -33.98
CA GLU A 405 3.03 2.11 -33.74
C GLU A 405 2.68 1.69 -32.30
N GLU A 406 2.14 2.60 -31.47
CA GLU A 406 1.61 2.25 -30.14
C GLU A 406 0.16 1.71 -30.20
N ASP A 407 -0.51 1.76 -31.36
CA ASP A 407 -1.99 1.70 -31.48
C ASP A 407 -2.60 0.46 -32.16
N THR A 408 -1.85 -0.61 -32.35
CA THR A 408 -2.49 -1.92 -32.55
C THR A 408 -2.29 -2.73 -31.29
N ALA A 409 -3.36 -2.88 -30.51
CA ALA A 409 -3.54 -4.10 -29.73
C ALA A 409 -3.40 -5.26 -30.72
N GLU A 410 -2.18 -5.76 -30.89
CA GLU A 410 -1.91 -6.97 -31.65
C GLU A 410 -2.67 -8.07 -30.92
N ILE A 411 -3.84 -8.42 -31.46
CA ILE A 411 -4.47 -9.70 -31.21
C ILE A 411 -3.38 -10.72 -31.49
N ASP A 412 -3.10 -11.54 -30.49
CA ASP A 412 -2.07 -12.58 -30.49
C ASP A 412 -2.32 -13.55 -31.67
N ASP A 413 -1.74 -13.23 -32.84
CA ASP A 413 -2.01 -13.92 -34.10
C ASP A 413 -0.97 -15.05 -34.29
N ASP A 414 -0.98 -16.02 -33.38
CA ASP A 414 -0.18 -17.25 -33.50
C ASP A 414 -0.97 -18.40 -34.15
N HIS A 415 -2.20 -18.13 -34.63
CA HIS A 415 -2.99 -19.08 -35.40
C HIS A 415 -3.80 -18.38 -36.50
N HIS A 416 -3.16 -17.96 -37.59
CA HIS A 416 -3.65 -18.16 -38.98
C HIS A 416 -2.63 -17.65 -40.01
N ARG A 417 -1.91 -18.59 -40.66
CA ARG A 417 -1.24 -18.31 -41.94
C ARG A 417 -2.30 -18.21 -43.04
N ASN A 418 -2.59 -17.00 -43.54
CA ASN A 418 -2.58 -16.64 -44.98
C ASN A 418 -3.24 -15.27 -45.26
N ASP A 419 -2.66 -14.60 -46.25
CA ASP A 419 -3.15 -13.47 -47.07
C ASP A 419 -3.03 -12.00 -46.59
N SER A 420 -1.90 -11.39 -46.98
CA SER A 420 -1.84 -10.27 -47.93
C SER A 420 -2.79 -9.06 -47.77
N ILE A 421 -2.81 -8.42 -46.58
CA ILE A 421 -3.15 -6.99 -46.48
C ILE A 421 -2.04 -6.28 -45.71
N ARG A 422 -1.14 -5.59 -46.44
CA ARG A 422 -0.21 -4.62 -45.86
C ARG A 422 -1.04 -3.48 -45.25
N HIS A 423 -1.34 -3.55 -43.95
CA HIS A 423 -1.83 -2.40 -43.20
C HIS A 423 -0.84 -1.25 -43.37
N ARG A 424 -1.29 -0.16 -44.02
CA ARG A 424 -0.55 1.10 -44.10
C ARG A 424 -0.31 1.57 -42.66
N LYS A 425 0.96 1.74 -42.26
CA LYS A 425 1.31 2.38 -40.99
C LYS A 425 0.57 3.71 -40.87
N SER A 426 -0.29 3.85 -39.86
CA SER A 426 -0.89 5.13 -39.49
C SER A 426 0.25 6.10 -39.17
N LYS A 427 0.17 7.33 -39.67
CA LYS A 427 1.08 8.41 -39.28
C LYS A 427 0.28 9.40 -38.46
N GLN A 428 0.65 9.56 -37.20
CA GLN A 428 0.01 10.56 -36.35
C GLN A 428 0.69 11.91 -36.58
N ARG A 429 -0.11 12.95 -36.73
CA ARG A 429 0.38 14.33 -36.77
C ARG A 429 0.49 14.87 -35.34
N LEU A 430 1.67 15.36 -34.97
CA LEU A 430 1.96 15.87 -33.64
C LEU A 430 2.12 17.40 -33.69
N SER A 431 1.49 18.12 -32.76
CA SER A 431 1.69 19.57 -32.59
C SER A 431 3.06 19.85 -31.99
N LYS A 432 3.71 20.92 -32.47
CA LYS A 432 4.99 21.36 -31.90
C LYS A 432 4.85 21.74 -30.43
N GLU A 433 3.76 22.41 -30.08
CA GLU A 433 3.48 22.88 -28.71
C GLU A 433 3.37 21.73 -27.70
N LEU A 434 2.77 20.60 -28.09
CA LEU A 434 2.71 19.40 -27.23
C LEU A 434 4.06 18.65 -27.22
N SER A 435 4.72 18.54 -28.37
CA SER A 435 6.05 17.95 -28.51
C SER A 435 7.11 18.66 -27.64
N ASP A 436 7.04 19.98 -27.52
CA ASP A 436 7.97 20.78 -26.72
C ASP A 436 7.80 20.56 -25.21
N CYS A 437 6.66 20.04 -24.78
CA CYS A 437 6.45 19.63 -23.38
C CYS A 437 7.12 18.28 -23.04
N VAL A 438 7.55 17.50 -24.04
CA VAL A 438 8.26 16.22 -23.84
C VAL A 438 9.77 16.47 -23.79
N VAL A 439 10.38 16.19 -22.64
CA VAL A 439 11.82 16.38 -22.41
C VAL A 439 12.50 15.03 -22.19
N TYR A 440 12.46 14.48 -20.97
CA TYR A 440 13.18 13.28 -20.57
C TYR A 440 12.44 11.96 -20.83
N CYS A 441 11.20 12.01 -21.30
CA CYS A 441 10.31 10.86 -21.42
C CYS A 441 9.76 10.69 -22.84
N LYS A 442 10.64 10.64 -23.84
CA LYS A 442 10.24 10.48 -25.25
C LYS A 442 9.82 9.04 -25.53
N SER A 443 8.56 8.81 -25.88
CA SER A 443 8.09 7.49 -26.34
C SER A 443 8.74 7.11 -27.67
N VAL A 444 9.27 5.89 -27.76
CA VAL A 444 9.80 5.30 -29.01
C VAL A 444 9.38 3.84 -29.17
N HIS A 445 9.27 3.39 -30.42
CA HIS A 445 9.07 1.99 -30.73
C HIS A 445 10.32 1.16 -30.33
N PHE A 446 10.11 0.05 -29.66
CA PHE A 446 11.18 -0.86 -29.27
C PHE A 446 11.50 -1.87 -30.39
N SER A 447 12.72 -1.83 -30.93
CA SER A 447 13.18 -2.78 -31.95
C SER A 447 13.80 -4.05 -31.36
N SER A 448 14.87 -3.91 -30.56
CA SER A 448 15.53 -5.00 -29.85
C SER A 448 16.50 -4.43 -28.81
N PHE A 449 16.91 -5.24 -27.83
CA PHE A 449 17.91 -4.82 -26.83
C PHE A 449 19.25 -4.45 -27.46
N LYS A 450 19.70 -5.20 -28.48
CA LYS A 450 20.92 -4.89 -29.24
C LYS A 450 20.81 -3.55 -29.96
N HIS A 451 19.68 -3.28 -30.60
CA HIS A 451 19.46 -1.98 -31.25
C HIS A 451 19.43 -0.85 -30.22
N SER A 452 18.68 -1.02 -29.14
CA SER A 452 18.60 -0.02 -28.07
C SER A 452 19.97 0.28 -27.47
N GLN A 453 20.79 -0.75 -27.24
CA GLN A 453 22.12 -0.56 -26.66
C GLN A 453 23.03 0.34 -27.51
N ILE A 454 22.92 0.26 -28.84
CA ILE A 454 23.78 0.98 -29.79
C ILE A 454 23.20 2.35 -30.16
N HIS A 455 21.87 2.43 -30.30
CA HIS A 455 21.22 3.58 -30.96
C HIS A 455 20.31 4.40 -30.05
N SER A 456 19.73 3.81 -29.01
CA SER A 456 18.76 4.51 -28.17
C SER A 456 19.43 5.47 -27.20
N LYS A 457 18.70 6.54 -26.87
CA LYS A 457 19.14 7.57 -25.92
C LYS A 457 18.50 7.34 -24.54
N PHE A 458 19.16 7.80 -23.48
CA PHE A 458 18.68 7.62 -22.10
C PHE A 458 17.28 8.23 -21.83
N TYR A 459 16.90 9.26 -22.60
CA TYR A 459 15.60 9.95 -22.48
C TYR A 459 14.49 9.29 -23.32
N GLU A 460 14.80 8.19 -24.01
CA GLU A 460 13.82 7.42 -24.77
C GLU A 460 13.23 6.30 -23.91
N ILE A 461 11.91 6.14 -23.98
CA ILE A 461 11.12 5.20 -23.20
C ILE A 461 10.41 4.23 -24.15
N SER A 462 10.46 2.94 -23.82
CA SER A 462 9.69 1.91 -24.51
C SER A 462 8.57 1.38 -23.62
N SER A 463 7.39 1.21 -24.21
CA SER A 463 6.20 0.67 -23.54
C SER A 463 5.95 -0.77 -24.01
N PHE A 464 5.60 -1.67 -23.10
CA PHE A 464 5.38 -3.09 -23.37
C PHE A 464 4.11 -3.60 -22.70
N THR A 465 3.39 -4.49 -23.36
CA THR A 465 2.35 -5.29 -22.70
C THR A 465 2.99 -6.28 -21.73
N GLU A 466 2.24 -6.72 -20.72
CA GLU A 466 2.68 -7.76 -19.77
C GLU A 466 3.17 -9.05 -20.47
N SER A 467 2.53 -9.46 -21.57
CA SER A 467 2.87 -10.70 -22.29
C SER A 467 4.20 -10.56 -23.02
N LYS A 468 4.43 -9.43 -23.70
CA LYS A 468 5.69 -9.13 -24.39
C LYS A 468 6.84 -8.98 -23.39
N THR A 469 6.56 -8.36 -22.24
CA THR A 469 7.54 -8.22 -21.16
C THR A 469 7.96 -9.60 -20.63
N ARG A 470 7.01 -10.49 -20.31
CA ARG A 470 7.32 -11.87 -19.88
C ARG A 470 8.12 -12.65 -20.91
N LYS A 471 7.83 -12.48 -22.20
CA LYS A 471 8.61 -13.09 -23.28
C LYS A 471 10.07 -12.59 -23.25
N HIS A 472 10.28 -11.29 -23.16
CA HIS A 472 11.62 -10.71 -23.06
C HIS A 472 12.39 -11.14 -21.80
N ILE A 473 11.70 -11.28 -20.66
CA ILE A 473 12.32 -11.78 -19.42
C ILE A 473 12.87 -13.20 -19.62
N ARG A 474 12.06 -14.10 -20.21
CA ARG A 474 12.47 -15.48 -20.45
C ARG A 474 13.56 -15.63 -21.51
N GLU A 475 13.52 -14.82 -22.56
CA GLU A 475 14.41 -14.96 -23.71
C GLU A 475 15.71 -14.15 -23.58
N ALA A 476 15.67 -13.03 -22.87
CA ALA A 476 16.74 -12.03 -22.82
C ALA A 476 16.71 -11.21 -21.50
N GLY A 477 16.48 -11.89 -20.37
CA GLY A 477 16.32 -11.25 -19.06
C GLY A 477 17.52 -10.38 -18.66
N SER A 478 18.74 -10.87 -18.89
CA SER A 478 19.98 -10.14 -18.58
C SER A 478 20.12 -8.85 -19.38
N GLU A 479 19.79 -8.90 -20.67
CA GLU A 479 19.81 -7.76 -21.57
C GLU A 479 18.73 -6.73 -21.21
N PHE A 480 17.58 -7.21 -20.73
CA PHE A 480 16.51 -6.33 -20.27
C PHE A 480 16.90 -5.57 -18.99
N VAL A 481 17.56 -6.24 -18.04
CA VAL A 481 18.11 -5.58 -16.84
C VAL A 481 19.12 -4.48 -17.24
N LEU A 482 20.02 -4.77 -18.18
CA LEU A 482 21.00 -3.80 -18.70
C LEU A 482 20.36 -2.66 -19.50
N HIS A 483 19.26 -2.91 -20.20
CA HIS A 483 18.45 -1.87 -20.83
C HIS A 483 17.86 -0.93 -19.77
N ASN A 484 17.28 -1.49 -18.72
CA ASN A 484 16.67 -0.76 -17.61
C ASN A 484 17.68 -0.07 -16.68
N ALA A 485 18.98 -0.37 -16.76
CA ALA A 485 20.01 0.43 -16.10
C ALA A 485 20.19 1.81 -16.76
N ARG A 486 19.84 1.97 -18.04
CA ARG A 486 20.14 3.17 -18.85
C ARG A 486 18.91 3.94 -19.33
N GLN A 487 17.78 3.25 -19.47
CA GLN A 487 16.52 3.79 -19.98
C GLN A 487 15.35 3.41 -19.06
N LEU A 488 14.22 4.12 -19.22
CA LEU A 488 12.97 3.75 -18.57
C LEU A 488 12.17 2.80 -19.45
N SER A 489 11.61 1.76 -18.85
CA SER A 489 10.62 0.89 -19.46
C SER A 489 9.27 1.03 -18.76
N ARG A 490 8.20 1.10 -19.56
CA ARG A 490 6.83 1.06 -19.08
C ARG A 490 6.19 -0.28 -19.41
N VAL A 491 5.58 -0.92 -18.41
CA VAL A 491 4.80 -2.15 -18.57
C VAL A 491 3.35 -1.86 -18.21
N TYR A 492 2.41 -2.35 -19.02
CA TYR A 492 0.98 -2.15 -18.80
C TYR A 492 0.16 -3.43 -19.01
N PRO A 493 -1.05 -3.53 -18.41
CA PRO A 493 -1.90 -4.70 -18.53
C PRO A 493 -2.35 -4.98 -19.97
N SER A 494 -2.56 -6.25 -20.30
CA SER A 494 -3.13 -6.62 -21.61
C SER A 494 -4.58 -6.13 -21.75
N GLY A 495 -4.97 -5.71 -22.97
CA GLY A 495 -6.36 -5.36 -23.30
C GLY A 495 -7.37 -6.50 -23.11
N LEU A 496 -6.90 -7.76 -22.96
CA LEU A 496 -7.74 -8.91 -22.62
C LEU A 496 -8.29 -8.83 -21.17
N ARG A 497 -7.66 -8.03 -20.29
CA ARG A 497 -8.07 -7.83 -18.89
C ARG A 497 -9.19 -6.80 -18.77
N THR A 498 -10.32 -7.11 -19.38
CA THR A 498 -11.49 -6.22 -19.44
C THR A 498 -12.11 -5.95 -18.07
N ASP A 499 -11.88 -6.83 -17.09
CA ASP A 499 -12.27 -6.69 -15.68
C ASP A 499 -11.35 -5.80 -14.85
N SER A 500 -10.34 -5.18 -15.48
CA SER A 500 -9.29 -4.40 -14.82
C SER A 500 -8.43 -5.24 -13.85
N SER A 501 -8.34 -6.56 -14.01
CA SER A 501 -7.38 -7.39 -13.26
C SER A 501 -5.94 -6.91 -13.49
N ASN A 502 -5.05 -7.26 -12.58
CA ASN A 502 -3.63 -6.89 -12.64
C ASN A 502 -2.77 -8.12 -12.97
N PHE A 503 -1.61 -7.87 -13.58
CA PHE A 503 -0.53 -8.85 -13.69
C PHE A 503 0.39 -8.74 -12.48
N ASN A 504 1.16 -9.80 -12.18
CA ASN A 504 2.13 -9.78 -11.09
C ASN A 504 3.23 -8.72 -11.37
N PRO A 505 3.32 -7.63 -10.57
CA PRO A 505 4.33 -6.61 -10.80
C PRO A 505 5.75 -7.08 -10.45
N GLN A 506 5.89 -8.07 -9.56
CA GLN A 506 7.19 -8.58 -9.12
C GLN A 506 7.98 -9.16 -10.29
N ASP A 507 7.32 -9.90 -11.19
CA ASP A 507 7.95 -10.46 -12.39
C ASP A 507 8.63 -9.35 -13.22
N MET A 508 8.02 -8.16 -13.29
CA MET A 508 8.53 -7.04 -14.07
C MET A 508 9.63 -6.28 -13.32
N TRP A 509 9.51 -6.14 -12.00
CA TRP A 509 10.55 -5.55 -11.16
C TRP A 509 11.83 -6.39 -11.15
N ASN A 510 11.72 -7.72 -11.24
CA ASN A 510 12.87 -8.62 -11.37
C ASN A 510 13.74 -8.31 -12.60
N ALA A 511 13.14 -7.77 -13.66
CA ALA A 511 13.85 -7.33 -14.87
C ALA A 511 14.30 -5.86 -14.82
N GLY A 512 14.00 -5.15 -13.73
CA GLY A 512 14.42 -3.76 -13.51
C GLY A 512 13.48 -2.72 -14.11
N CYS A 513 12.31 -3.12 -14.61
CA CYS A 513 11.31 -2.22 -15.18
C CYS A 513 10.84 -1.23 -14.12
N GLN A 514 10.85 0.06 -14.46
CA GLN A 514 10.63 1.14 -13.50
C GLN A 514 9.15 1.52 -13.41
N ILE A 515 8.47 1.62 -14.56
CA ILE A 515 7.08 2.07 -14.66
C ILE A 515 6.20 0.84 -14.88
N VAL A 516 5.94 0.10 -13.80
CA VAL A 516 5.08 -1.10 -13.83
C VAL A 516 3.65 -0.65 -13.48
N ALA A 517 2.86 -0.32 -14.50
CA ALA A 517 1.57 0.33 -14.35
C ALA A 517 0.46 -0.68 -14.02
N LEU A 518 -0.25 -0.44 -12.91
CA LEU A 518 -1.34 -1.28 -12.43
C LEU A 518 -2.69 -0.54 -12.40
N ASN A 519 -3.78 -1.28 -12.48
CA ASN A 519 -5.14 -0.79 -12.27
C ASN A 519 -5.37 -0.57 -10.76
N PHE A 520 -5.22 0.67 -10.28
CA PHE A 520 -5.29 1.04 -8.86
C PHE A 520 -6.67 0.88 -8.22
N GLN A 521 -7.72 0.80 -9.04
CA GLN A 521 -9.09 0.53 -8.61
C GLN A 521 -9.33 -0.94 -8.25
N THR A 522 -8.45 -1.83 -8.71
CA THR A 522 -8.59 -3.28 -8.52
C THR A 522 -7.74 -3.74 -7.36
N ALA A 523 -8.42 -4.02 -6.24
CA ALA A 523 -7.84 -4.65 -5.07
C ALA A 523 -7.49 -6.12 -5.34
N GLY A 524 -6.38 -6.61 -4.78
CA GLY A 524 -5.89 -7.96 -5.00
C GLY A 524 -4.41 -8.11 -4.65
N VAL A 525 -3.88 -9.31 -4.86
CA VAL A 525 -2.49 -9.66 -4.53
C VAL A 525 -1.51 -8.70 -5.19
N GLU A 526 -1.73 -8.36 -6.45
CA GLU A 526 -0.85 -7.49 -7.22
C GLU A 526 -0.79 -6.07 -6.65
N MET A 527 -1.92 -5.58 -6.12
CA MET A 527 -1.97 -4.27 -5.47
C MET A 527 -1.41 -4.32 -4.04
N ASP A 528 -1.57 -5.45 -3.33
CA ASP A 528 -0.91 -5.71 -2.05
C ASP A 528 0.62 -5.65 -2.20
N LEU A 529 1.18 -6.26 -3.27
CA LEU A 529 2.61 -6.21 -3.59
C LEU A 529 3.08 -4.79 -3.90
N ASN A 530 2.31 -4.03 -4.69
CA ASN A 530 2.61 -2.62 -4.97
C ASN A 530 2.61 -1.77 -3.70
N ASP A 531 1.54 -1.85 -2.90
CA ASP A 531 1.45 -1.06 -1.66
C ASP A 531 2.53 -1.49 -0.66
N GLY A 532 2.84 -2.78 -0.56
CA GLY A 532 3.93 -3.31 0.25
C GLY A 532 5.29 -2.76 -0.15
N LEU A 533 5.66 -2.84 -1.43
CA LEU A 533 6.95 -2.34 -1.93
C LEU A 533 7.12 -0.84 -1.72
N PHE A 534 6.07 -0.05 -1.99
CA PHE A 534 6.10 1.42 -1.90
C PHE A 534 5.74 1.98 -0.52
N SER A 535 5.55 1.14 0.49
CA SER A 535 5.36 1.57 1.89
C SER A 535 6.66 2.02 2.57
N GLN A 536 7.81 1.61 2.04
CA GLN A 536 9.11 2.05 2.55
C GLN A 536 9.51 3.43 1.98
N ASN A 537 10.64 3.95 2.46
CA ASN A 537 11.31 5.14 1.92
C ASN A 537 10.40 6.39 1.92
N GLY A 538 9.71 6.64 3.02
CA GLY A 538 8.82 7.80 3.18
C GLY A 538 7.52 7.71 2.39
N HIS A 539 7.10 6.53 1.93
CA HIS A 539 5.98 6.35 1.01
C HIS A 539 6.08 7.27 -0.22
N CYS A 540 7.32 7.55 -0.65
CA CYS A 540 7.57 8.65 -1.56
C CYS A 540 7.27 8.29 -3.03
N GLY A 541 6.98 7.01 -3.30
CA GLY A 541 6.65 6.45 -4.62
C GLY A 541 7.86 6.10 -5.49
N TYR A 542 9.07 6.15 -4.93
CA TYR A 542 10.34 5.81 -5.58
C TYR A 542 11.16 4.90 -4.67
N ILE A 543 11.55 3.73 -5.20
CA ILE A 543 12.42 2.76 -4.50
C ILE A 543 13.68 2.54 -5.34
N LEU A 544 14.85 2.78 -4.77
CA LEU A 544 16.12 2.57 -5.45
C LEU A 544 16.34 1.07 -5.75
N LYS A 545 16.68 0.76 -7.00
CA LYS A 545 16.98 -0.60 -7.43
C LYS A 545 18.28 -1.12 -6.79
N PRO A 546 18.41 -2.44 -6.58
CA PRO A 546 19.67 -3.04 -6.14
C PRO A 546 20.84 -2.67 -7.04
N THR A 547 22.06 -2.64 -6.48
CA THR A 547 23.29 -2.24 -7.20
C THR A 547 23.51 -3.02 -8.49
N PHE A 548 23.28 -4.34 -8.47
CA PHE A 548 23.44 -5.23 -9.62
C PHE A 548 22.42 -4.99 -10.76
N MET A 549 21.39 -4.16 -10.54
CA MET A 549 20.44 -3.73 -11.59
C MET A 549 20.69 -2.29 -12.08
N ARG A 550 21.71 -1.64 -11.53
CA ARG A 550 22.12 -0.27 -11.83
C ARG A 550 23.49 -0.24 -12.50
N ASN A 551 24.39 -1.14 -12.10
CA ASN A 551 25.70 -1.27 -12.69
C ASN A 551 25.61 -1.95 -14.07
N THR A 552 26.20 -1.35 -15.10
CA THR A 552 26.25 -1.92 -16.46
C THR A 552 27.33 -2.97 -16.65
N ASP A 553 28.29 -3.05 -15.72
CA ASP A 553 29.40 -4.00 -15.77
C ASP A 553 29.03 -5.37 -15.16
N GLU A 554 28.00 -5.39 -14.32
CA GLU A 554 27.46 -6.61 -13.72
C GLU A 554 26.33 -7.17 -14.59
N ARG A 555 26.29 -8.49 -14.76
CA ARG A 555 25.18 -9.18 -15.40
C ARG A 555 24.34 -9.89 -14.36
N PHE A 556 23.07 -9.48 -14.26
CA PHE A 556 22.07 -10.15 -13.47
C PHE A 556 21.00 -10.74 -14.39
N ASP A 557 20.75 -12.04 -14.24
CA ASP A 557 19.66 -12.74 -14.91
C ASP A 557 18.64 -13.18 -13.86
N PRO A 558 17.39 -12.69 -13.90
CA PRO A 558 16.37 -13.06 -12.93
C PRO A 558 16.03 -14.57 -12.96
N GLU A 559 16.19 -15.26 -14.10
CA GLU A 559 15.95 -16.71 -14.19
C GLU A 559 17.10 -17.52 -13.59
N ASN A 560 18.31 -16.94 -13.51
CA ASN A 560 19.53 -17.58 -13.03
C ASN A 560 20.31 -16.70 -12.04
N PRO A 561 19.69 -16.26 -10.92
CA PRO A 561 20.30 -15.32 -9.98
C PRO A 561 21.55 -15.88 -9.28
N GLN A 562 21.68 -17.21 -9.23
CA GLN A 562 22.84 -17.91 -8.68
C GLN A 562 24.14 -17.67 -9.46
N ASN A 563 24.05 -17.22 -10.71
CA ASN A 563 25.20 -16.93 -11.55
C ASN A 563 25.83 -15.54 -11.25
N ARG A 564 25.18 -14.72 -10.41
CA ARG A 564 25.70 -13.38 -10.09
C ARG A 564 26.88 -13.45 -9.11
N ASP A 565 27.78 -12.48 -9.23
CA ASP A 565 28.80 -12.26 -8.22
C ASP A 565 28.18 -11.81 -6.89
N GLY A 566 28.64 -12.39 -5.78
CA GLY A 566 28.10 -12.08 -4.46
C GLY A 566 26.70 -12.66 -4.19
N TYR A 567 26.29 -13.69 -4.94
CA TYR A 567 25.12 -14.51 -4.62
C TYR A 567 25.20 -15.09 -3.20
N LYS A 568 24.25 -14.71 -2.34
CA LYS A 568 24.22 -15.03 -0.90
C LYS A 568 22.78 -15.28 -0.45
N PRO A 569 22.27 -16.51 -0.61
CA PRO A 569 20.91 -16.83 -0.21
C PRO A 569 20.78 -16.81 1.32
N LEU A 570 19.59 -16.45 1.80
CA LEU A 570 19.24 -16.40 3.22
C LEU A 570 18.11 -17.39 3.52
N SER A 571 18.09 -17.92 4.74
CA SER A 571 16.96 -18.67 5.26
C SER A 571 16.08 -17.76 6.10
N LEU A 572 14.78 -17.74 5.78
CA LEU A 572 13.73 -17.08 6.54
C LEU A 572 12.92 -18.13 7.29
N SER A 573 12.93 -18.06 8.61
CA SER A 573 12.06 -18.86 9.48
C SER A 573 11.04 -17.96 10.15
N VAL A 574 9.76 -18.26 9.95
CA VAL A 574 8.63 -17.54 10.55
C VAL A 574 7.84 -18.52 11.41
N GLN A 575 7.90 -18.35 12.73
CA GLN A 575 6.98 -19.02 13.62
C GLN A 575 5.72 -18.16 13.77
N VAL A 576 4.59 -18.65 13.28
CA VAL A 576 3.29 -18.02 13.48
C VAL A 576 2.79 -18.45 14.85
N ILE A 577 2.78 -17.54 15.82
CA ILE A 577 2.45 -17.86 17.22
C ILE A 577 0.96 -17.74 17.44
N SER A 578 0.39 -16.56 17.20
CA SER A 578 -1.01 -16.28 17.50
C SER A 578 -1.59 -15.17 16.63
N GLY A 579 -2.91 -15.05 16.64
CA GLY A 579 -3.66 -13.97 16.01
C GLY A 579 -4.52 -13.25 17.05
N GLN A 580 -4.92 -12.01 16.76
CA GLN A 580 -5.76 -11.22 17.65
C GLN A 580 -6.89 -10.60 16.83
N GLN A 581 -8.12 -10.75 17.32
CA GLN A 581 -9.34 -10.08 16.85
C GLN A 581 -9.51 -10.05 15.33
N LEU A 582 -9.34 -11.21 14.70
CA LEU A 582 -9.52 -11.40 13.27
C LEU A 582 -10.99 -11.13 12.89
N PRO A 583 -11.24 -10.37 11.81
CA PRO A 583 -12.58 -9.98 11.42
C PRO A 583 -13.41 -11.18 10.95
N LYS A 584 -14.72 -11.10 11.17
CA LYS A 584 -15.67 -12.04 10.57
C LYS A 584 -15.82 -11.74 9.08
N VAL A 585 -15.68 -12.76 8.25
CA VAL A 585 -15.87 -12.68 6.79
C VAL A 585 -17.26 -13.11 6.35
N ASN A 586 -17.88 -14.04 7.09
CA ASN A 586 -19.20 -14.57 6.75
C ASN A 586 -20.33 -13.75 7.42
N ILE A 587 -21.39 -13.45 6.66
CA ILE A 587 -22.54 -12.63 7.12
C ILE A 587 -23.54 -13.49 7.91
N LYS A 588 -23.41 -14.81 7.88
CA LYS A 588 -24.31 -15.72 8.59
C LYS A 588 -24.21 -15.49 10.11
N GLU A 589 -25.37 -15.23 10.71
CA GLU A 589 -25.50 -14.95 12.14
C GLU A 589 -25.00 -16.14 12.97
N GLY A 590 -23.99 -15.90 13.82
CA GLY A 590 -23.38 -16.95 14.65
C GLY A 590 -22.19 -17.70 14.04
N SER A 591 -21.80 -17.43 12.79
CA SER A 591 -20.58 -17.99 12.21
C SER A 591 -19.32 -17.44 12.91
N ILE A 592 -18.33 -18.30 13.06
CA ILE A 592 -17.02 -18.02 13.62
C ILE A 592 -16.01 -18.54 12.61
N ILE A 593 -14.95 -17.79 12.38
CA ILE A 593 -13.97 -18.15 11.37
C ILE A 593 -13.07 -19.29 11.88
N ASP A 594 -12.56 -20.07 10.94
CA ASP A 594 -11.58 -21.12 11.13
C ASP A 594 -10.21 -20.65 10.59
N PRO A 595 -9.46 -19.79 11.31
CA PRO A 595 -8.38 -19.06 10.67
C PRO A 595 -7.17 -19.95 10.42
N LEU A 596 -6.55 -19.76 9.26
CA LEU A 596 -5.19 -20.19 8.94
C LEU A 596 -4.35 -19.00 8.49
N VAL A 597 -3.04 -19.11 8.64
CA VAL A 597 -2.08 -18.11 8.19
C VAL A 597 -1.23 -18.70 7.07
N ARG A 598 -1.17 -17.99 5.94
CA ARG A 598 -0.37 -18.35 4.78
C ARG A 598 0.70 -17.29 4.56
N VAL A 599 1.95 -17.73 4.44
CA VAL A 599 3.09 -16.87 4.13
C VAL A 599 3.54 -17.17 2.70
N GLU A 600 3.58 -16.13 1.88
CA GLU A 600 3.98 -16.18 0.48
C GLU A 600 5.25 -15.36 0.28
N ILE A 601 6.18 -15.89 -0.51
CA ILE A 601 7.39 -15.20 -0.96
C ILE A 601 7.22 -14.88 -2.44
N HIS A 602 7.36 -13.59 -2.78
CA HIS A 602 7.30 -13.08 -4.14
C HIS A 602 8.64 -12.45 -4.48
N GLY A 603 9.40 -13.02 -5.41
CA GLY A 603 10.72 -12.51 -5.81
C GLY A 603 11.06 -12.98 -7.22
N VAL A 604 12.33 -13.27 -7.46
CA VAL A 604 12.76 -14.02 -8.65
C VAL A 604 12.10 -15.42 -8.69
N PRO A 605 12.04 -16.12 -9.84
CA PRO A 605 11.42 -17.45 -9.92
C PRO A 605 11.89 -18.44 -8.86
N LEU A 606 13.19 -18.44 -8.49
CA LEU A 606 13.72 -19.30 -7.43
C LEU A 606 13.23 -18.95 -6.02
N ASP A 607 12.77 -17.71 -5.78
CA ASP A 607 12.22 -17.28 -4.49
C ASP A 607 10.73 -17.61 -4.33
N GLN A 608 10.01 -17.91 -5.42
CA GLN A 608 8.57 -18.08 -5.38
C GLN A 608 8.17 -19.31 -4.56
N ALA A 609 7.63 -19.06 -3.37
CA ALA A 609 7.25 -20.10 -2.42
C ALA A 609 6.04 -19.69 -1.60
N LYS A 610 5.28 -20.68 -1.11
CA LYS A 610 4.20 -20.46 -0.14
C LYS A 610 4.13 -21.63 0.83
N GLN A 611 3.88 -21.32 2.10
CA GLN A 611 3.55 -22.31 3.12
C GLN A 611 2.43 -21.76 4.02
N GLU A 612 1.73 -22.65 4.70
CA GLU A 612 0.58 -22.31 5.53
C GLU A 612 0.62 -23.07 6.85
N THR A 613 0.03 -22.48 7.87
CA THR A 613 -0.20 -23.13 9.15
C THR A 613 -1.37 -24.11 9.06
N ARG A 614 -1.52 -24.98 10.06
CA ARG A 614 -2.84 -25.58 10.32
C ARG A 614 -3.91 -24.50 10.53
N TYR A 615 -5.18 -24.82 10.28
CA TYR A 615 -6.30 -23.96 10.67
C TYR A 615 -6.65 -24.19 12.14
N ILE A 616 -7.23 -23.18 12.79
CA ILE A 616 -7.81 -23.28 14.14
C ILE A 616 -9.33 -23.32 14.01
N ASP A 617 -9.98 -24.27 14.65
CA ASP A 617 -11.43 -24.41 14.60
C ASP A 617 -12.11 -23.35 15.48
N ASN A 618 -13.06 -22.60 14.90
CA ASN A 618 -13.98 -21.68 15.55
C ASN A 618 -13.35 -20.69 16.53
N ASN A 619 -12.20 -20.10 16.16
CA ASN A 619 -11.55 -19.08 16.98
C ASN A 619 -10.88 -17.99 16.13
N GLY A 620 -11.62 -16.92 15.84
CA GLY A 620 -11.05 -15.71 15.24
C GLY A 620 -10.61 -14.65 16.24
N PHE A 621 -10.85 -14.83 17.54
CA PHE A 621 -10.58 -13.80 18.52
C PHE A 621 -9.14 -13.81 19.03
N ASN A 622 -8.60 -14.99 19.34
CA ASN A 622 -7.23 -15.17 19.80
C ASN A 622 -6.66 -16.55 19.42
N PRO A 623 -6.69 -16.95 18.14
CA PRO A 623 -6.14 -18.23 17.70
C PRO A 623 -4.65 -18.34 18.02
N VAL A 624 -4.18 -19.56 18.32
CA VAL A 624 -2.78 -19.87 18.64
C VAL A 624 -2.33 -21.08 17.80
N TRP A 625 -1.25 -20.92 17.04
CA TRP A 625 -0.73 -21.90 16.09
C TRP A 625 0.58 -22.55 16.57
N HIS A 626 1.62 -21.75 16.79
CA HIS A 626 3.03 -22.15 17.02
C HIS A 626 3.70 -22.91 15.85
N ASP A 627 3.04 -22.98 14.69
CA ASP A 627 3.57 -23.55 13.46
C ASP A 627 4.77 -22.73 12.94
N THR A 628 5.83 -23.40 12.47
CA THR A 628 7.03 -22.75 11.91
C THR A 628 7.14 -23.02 10.42
N LEU A 629 7.23 -21.95 9.64
CA LEU A 629 7.33 -21.96 8.18
C LEU A 629 8.75 -21.52 7.78
N GLN A 630 9.36 -22.23 6.82
CA GLN A 630 10.76 -21.99 6.44
C GLN A 630 10.92 -21.78 4.94
N PHE A 631 11.62 -20.73 4.56
CA PHE A 631 11.83 -20.33 3.16
C PHE A 631 13.30 -20.09 2.88
N THR A 632 13.72 -20.33 1.64
CA THR A 632 15.02 -19.92 1.11
C THR A 632 14.82 -18.70 0.22
N ILE A 633 15.60 -17.65 0.48
CA ILE A 633 15.55 -16.36 -0.22
C ILE A 633 16.87 -16.17 -0.95
N HIS A 634 16.85 -16.42 -2.25
CA HIS A 634 17.92 -16.33 -3.23
C HIS A 634 18.30 -14.88 -3.56
N VAL A 635 17.33 -13.97 -3.69
CA VAL A 635 17.58 -12.54 -3.96
C VAL A 635 16.86 -11.66 -2.94
N PRO A 636 17.42 -11.53 -1.72
CA PRO A 636 16.82 -10.75 -0.63
C PRO A 636 16.43 -9.32 -1.01
N GLU A 637 17.20 -8.68 -1.88
CA GLU A 637 17.00 -7.28 -2.27
C GLU A 637 15.77 -7.07 -3.18
N LEU A 638 15.22 -8.14 -3.77
CA LEU A 638 14.03 -8.09 -4.62
C LEU A 638 12.81 -8.80 -4.01
N ALA A 639 13.00 -9.63 -2.98
CA ALA A 639 11.92 -10.42 -2.41
C ALA A 639 10.93 -9.56 -1.58
N LEU A 640 9.64 -9.85 -1.73
CA LEU A 640 8.52 -9.41 -0.91
C LEU A 640 7.96 -10.60 -0.13
N VAL A 641 7.57 -10.37 1.12
CA VAL A 641 6.90 -11.35 1.97
C VAL A 641 5.48 -10.89 2.23
N ARG A 642 4.51 -11.77 1.95
CA ARG A 642 3.08 -11.50 2.11
C ARG A 642 2.48 -12.49 3.10
N PHE A 643 1.90 -11.96 4.16
CA PHE A 643 1.15 -12.68 5.18
C PHE A 643 -0.33 -12.56 4.87
N VAL A 644 -1.04 -13.70 4.83
CA VAL A 644 -2.47 -13.75 4.53
C VAL A 644 -3.15 -14.55 5.62
N VAL A 645 -4.25 -14.02 6.14
CA VAL A 645 -5.16 -14.76 6.99
C VAL A 645 -6.39 -15.10 6.17
N GLU A 646 -6.79 -16.36 6.22
CA GLU A 646 -7.96 -16.88 5.51
C GLU A 646 -8.84 -17.67 6.48
N ASP A 647 -10.14 -17.68 6.21
CA ASP A 647 -11.14 -18.51 6.89
C ASP A 647 -11.27 -19.82 6.12
N TYR A 648 -10.86 -20.92 6.75
CA TYR A 648 -10.80 -22.23 6.12
C TYR A 648 -12.19 -22.78 5.83
N ASP A 649 -12.43 -23.22 4.58
CA ASP A 649 -13.66 -23.91 4.21
C ASP A 649 -13.34 -25.27 3.58
N LYS A 650 -13.93 -26.34 4.12
CA LYS A 650 -13.74 -27.72 3.60
C LYS A 650 -14.37 -27.93 2.22
N THR A 651 -15.38 -27.14 1.89
CA THR A 651 -16.29 -27.35 0.76
C THR A 651 -16.15 -26.30 -0.33
N SER A 652 -15.53 -25.16 -0.02
CA SER A 652 -15.35 -24.05 -0.95
C SER A 652 -13.95 -23.44 -0.84
N LYS A 653 -13.72 -22.33 -1.53
CA LYS A 653 -12.44 -21.62 -1.43
C LYS A 653 -12.43 -20.83 -0.13
N ASN A 654 -11.30 -20.83 0.57
CA ASN A 654 -11.13 -20.04 1.78
C ASN A 654 -11.48 -18.56 1.56
N ASP A 655 -12.17 -17.97 2.53
CA ASP A 655 -12.54 -16.56 2.50
C ASP A 655 -11.37 -15.69 3.01
N PHE A 656 -11.10 -14.58 2.33
CA PHE A 656 -10.04 -13.65 2.70
C PHE A 656 -10.39 -12.88 3.97
N VAL A 657 -9.55 -12.96 5.01
CA VAL A 657 -9.75 -12.27 6.29
C VAL A 657 -8.92 -10.98 6.37
N GLY A 658 -7.63 -11.05 6.01
CA GLY A 658 -6.73 -9.91 6.04
C GLY A 658 -5.34 -10.24 5.47
N GLN A 659 -4.56 -9.23 5.14
CA GLN A 659 -3.19 -9.41 4.65
C GLN A 659 -2.23 -8.34 5.18
N PHE A 660 -0.94 -8.63 5.13
CA PHE A 660 0.11 -7.64 5.24
C PHE A 660 1.29 -8.02 4.33
N THR A 661 1.83 -7.06 3.59
CA THR A 661 2.92 -7.29 2.63
C THR A 661 4.04 -6.29 2.87
N LEU A 662 5.29 -6.75 2.86
CA LEU A 662 6.47 -5.89 2.99
C LEU A 662 7.69 -6.46 2.24
N PRO A 663 8.67 -5.62 1.86
CA PRO A 663 9.95 -6.09 1.34
C PRO A 663 10.69 -6.93 2.38
N PHE A 664 11.36 -7.99 1.95
CA PHE A 664 12.15 -8.86 2.81
C PHE A 664 13.19 -8.06 3.61
N ILE A 665 13.87 -7.12 2.96
CA ILE A 665 14.87 -6.26 3.60
C ILE A 665 14.29 -5.35 4.71
N CYS A 666 12.98 -5.14 4.74
CA CYS A 666 12.30 -4.33 5.74
C CYS A 666 11.85 -5.13 6.98
N ILE A 667 12.07 -6.45 6.99
CA ILE A 667 11.68 -7.32 8.10
C ILE A 667 12.64 -7.15 9.28
N GLN A 668 12.09 -6.97 10.48
CA GLN A 668 12.84 -7.07 11.72
C GLN A 668 12.79 -8.52 12.27
N PRO A 669 13.91 -9.07 12.77
CA PRO A 669 13.93 -10.37 13.44
C PRO A 669 13.32 -10.30 14.86
N GLY A 670 13.05 -11.45 15.46
CA GLY A 670 12.52 -11.60 16.82
C GLY A 670 10.99 -11.65 16.88
N TYR A 671 10.45 -11.43 18.09
CA TYR A 671 9.01 -11.38 18.33
C TYR A 671 8.41 -10.08 17.81
N ARG A 672 7.49 -10.17 16.84
CA ARG A 672 6.92 -9.03 16.12
C ARG A 672 5.42 -9.12 15.98
N HIS A 673 4.77 -7.97 15.96
CA HIS A 673 3.38 -7.84 15.57
C HIS A 673 3.25 -7.47 14.08
N ILE A 674 2.26 -8.08 13.42
CA ILE A 674 1.86 -7.79 12.04
C ILE A 674 0.44 -7.27 12.08
N HIS A 675 0.24 -5.97 11.81
CA HIS A 675 -1.09 -5.36 11.79
C HIS A 675 -1.76 -5.59 10.44
N LEU A 676 -2.91 -6.25 10.45
CA LEU A 676 -3.56 -6.71 9.22
C LEU A 676 -4.30 -5.58 8.50
N LEU A 677 -4.28 -5.67 7.18
CA LEU A 677 -4.98 -4.82 6.23
C LEU A 677 -6.12 -5.59 5.57
N SER A 678 -7.18 -4.89 5.19
CA SER A 678 -8.26 -5.42 4.37
C SER A 678 -7.84 -5.58 2.93
N LYS A 679 -8.71 -6.20 2.13
CA LYS A 679 -8.48 -6.46 0.71
C LYS A 679 -8.11 -5.19 -0.07
N ASP A 680 -8.62 -4.03 0.33
CA ASP A 680 -8.34 -2.72 -0.29
C ASP A 680 -7.18 -1.96 0.35
N GLY A 681 -6.39 -2.60 1.22
CA GLY A 681 -5.23 -2.02 1.90
C GLY A 681 -5.57 -1.16 3.13
N THR A 682 -6.83 -1.14 3.58
CA THR A 682 -7.21 -0.36 4.78
C THR A 682 -6.83 -1.10 6.07
N SER A 683 -6.25 -0.40 7.05
CA SER A 683 -5.94 -0.98 8.37
C SER A 683 -7.19 -1.51 9.09
N ILE A 684 -7.10 -2.73 9.64
CA ILE A 684 -8.15 -3.40 10.40
C ILE A 684 -7.78 -3.44 11.90
N PRO A 685 -7.82 -2.34 12.66
CA PRO A 685 -7.50 -2.41 14.07
C PRO A 685 -8.61 -3.12 14.88
N PRO A 686 -8.28 -3.90 15.92
CA PRO A 686 -6.92 -4.21 16.39
C PRO A 686 -6.40 -5.56 15.84
N SER A 687 -6.85 -5.98 14.66
CA SER A 687 -6.50 -7.26 14.04
C SER A 687 -5.00 -7.37 13.77
N SER A 688 -4.35 -8.38 14.36
CA SER A 688 -2.92 -8.62 14.18
C SER A 688 -2.51 -10.07 14.27
N LEU A 689 -1.32 -10.38 13.77
CA LEU A 689 -0.59 -11.61 14.06
C LEU A 689 0.58 -11.31 15.00
N PHE A 690 0.91 -12.24 15.87
CA PHE A 690 2.14 -12.28 16.65
C PHE A 690 3.02 -13.40 16.11
N VAL A 691 4.23 -13.06 15.69
CA VAL A 691 5.17 -13.99 15.05
C VAL A 691 6.55 -13.90 15.68
N HIS A 692 7.34 -14.94 15.53
CA HIS A 692 8.79 -14.88 15.76
C HIS A 692 9.52 -15.11 14.44
N VAL A 693 10.45 -14.21 14.13
CA VAL A 693 11.18 -14.21 12.86
C VAL A 693 12.66 -14.45 13.09
N ARG A 694 13.25 -15.40 12.37
CA ARG A 694 14.70 -15.59 12.29
C ARG A 694 15.17 -15.54 10.84
N ILE A 695 16.21 -14.76 10.60
CA ILE A 695 16.89 -14.67 9.30
C ILE A 695 18.33 -15.11 9.50
N THR A 696 18.76 -16.13 8.77
CA THR A 696 20.12 -16.67 8.87
C THR A 696 20.75 -16.82 7.49
N LYS A 697 22.07 -16.79 7.43
CA LYS A 697 22.79 -17.11 6.19
C LYS A 697 22.69 -18.61 5.94
N LEU A 698 22.38 -19.00 4.71
CA LEU A 698 22.52 -20.40 4.31
C LEU A 698 24.02 -20.70 4.17
N MET A 699 24.48 -21.69 4.93
CA MET A 699 25.88 -22.15 4.93
C MET A 699 26.19 -22.98 3.69
#